data_AF-A0A848V3E3-F1
#
_entry.id   AF-A0A848V3E3-F1
#
_cell.length_a   1.000
_cell.length_b   1.000
_cell.length_c   1.000
_cell.angle_alpha   90.00
_cell.angle_beta   90.00
_cell.angle_gamma   90.00
#
_symmetry.space_group_name_H-M   'P 1'
#
loop_
_entity.id
_entity.type
_entity.pdbx_description
1 polymer ?
#
loop_
_entity_poly.entity_id
_entity_poly.type
_entity_poly.pdbx_seq_one_letter_code
_entity_poly.pdbx_strand_id
1 'polypeptide(L)'
;MKKFETLFLHVGLEKTGTTSIQRALDVHRDEFEKLGYYYPQAFAVGRNTLLAAMFHPNPNKKPNFKLAIEKRGGTQEAHIAHMQALLESEFQRTQATNLVLSSEFIAAQCDIGALKSFCDQLAEKTKVVLYLREQGSLILSLHSTRVKGGGAEFGTLGHIENEVLPSFLDFKDIISRLEKHYDRSDIEVRLFDRRELVNGDAIDDFVSVIGVQAEKGEFWIDRLNESLSHTGIELLKEVNNYMPPIIESERNRGRLLLIDDMVELDGSGDFGKYTLSENQVATIGKLTKSTNEWVRKNYFKDRPNLFDTTGRTGKGEITPEQTIDYSARLLARAYERIWALERAAKRQGLKIGTDLLPFKSQSKVVTPAPRSGSHTTSHSNINRVIIHIGRHKSGTSTVQHFFKDNREFYDKAGILFPLSGTNKTTVAHHDIAMLCNQSVRENSKLLELSQGVSDEVKDHHNTILISSEAFQNLTKKKPLRQFLAPFSSAEIEVVCYVREFADYMVSSFRQAVQNQIRFQTFGEFSRHQYQVKLFLSLWSDIGNLKLRWFHPQLLKNSDVVDDFLEQNGLPDPNLREKPTKNPSIGGNLLWLKLAANKALIPFPGYSDMARLAQHRVEFREPFYIPEKRIASLRASTKYNKIFEKKLGPVPYETWEHNDSLPNDSRLAEDLKFLEDSFPKIDFRSLLAYQKEGRGWFV
;
A
#
# COMPACT_ATOMS: atom_id res chain seq x y z
N MET A 1 35.01 -7.00 -8.90
CA MET A 1 33.85 -7.15 -8.01
C MET A 1 34.27 -7.75 -6.70
N LYS A 2 33.80 -7.18 -5.59
CA LYS A 2 33.82 -7.84 -4.27
C LYS A 2 33.29 -9.27 -4.43
N LYS A 3 34.02 -10.25 -3.89
CA LYS A 3 33.57 -11.64 -3.88
C LYS A 3 32.86 -11.92 -2.55
N PHE A 4 31.60 -12.35 -2.64
CA PHE A 4 30.79 -12.76 -1.49
C PHE A 4 31.12 -14.21 -1.10
N GLU A 5 30.89 -14.58 0.16
CA GLU A 5 31.07 -15.95 0.63
C GLU A 5 30.01 -16.86 0.00
N THR A 6 28.73 -16.50 0.15
CA THR A 6 27.60 -17.24 -0.42
C THR A 6 26.65 -16.32 -1.19
N LEU A 7 26.28 -16.75 -2.39
CA LEU A 7 25.18 -16.20 -3.18
C LEU A 7 23.94 -17.11 -3.02
N PHE A 8 22.85 -16.55 -2.52
CA PHE A 8 21.54 -17.20 -2.49
C PHE A 8 20.75 -16.78 -3.74
N LEU A 9 20.62 -17.70 -4.69
CA LEU A 9 19.89 -17.51 -5.93
C LEU A 9 18.46 -18.03 -5.76
N HIS A 10 17.54 -17.13 -5.48
CA HIS A 10 16.12 -17.45 -5.45
C HIS A 10 15.56 -17.53 -6.88
N VAL A 11 15.44 -18.77 -7.37
CA VAL A 11 14.83 -19.12 -8.64
C VAL A 11 13.33 -19.18 -8.44
N GLY A 12 12.69 -18.01 -8.52
CA GLY A 12 11.25 -17.93 -8.36
C GLY A 12 10.53 -18.62 -9.51
N LEU A 13 9.44 -19.32 -9.21
CA LEU A 13 8.42 -19.64 -10.20
C LEU A 13 7.28 -18.62 -10.08
N GLU A 14 6.44 -18.55 -11.10
CA GLU A 14 5.25 -17.73 -11.02
C GLU A 14 4.33 -18.27 -9.90
N LYS A 15 3.73 -17.34 -9.14
CA LYS A 15 2.75 -17.64 -8.09
C LYS A 15 3.26 -18.50 -6.91
N THR A 16 4.56 -18.49 -6.65
CA THR A 16 5.19 -19.11 -5.46
C THR A 16 5.67 -18.09 -4.42
N GLY A 17 4.98 -16.95 -4.30
CA GLY A 17 5.32 -15.91 -3.31
C GLY A 17 6.53 -15.04 -3.66
N THR A 18 7.08 -15.18 -4.87
CA THR A 18 8.28 -14.47 -5.33
C THR A 18 8.22 -12.96 -5.15
N THR A 19 7.11 -12.32 -5.53
CA THR A 19 6.92 -10.87 -5.35
C THR A 19 6.93 -10.47 -3.88
N SER A 20 6.41 -11.31 -2.99
CA SER A 20 6.42 -11.05 -1.55
C SER A 20 7.83 -11.13 -0.98
N ILE A 21 8.60 -12.16 -1.36
CA ILE A 21 10.01 -12.32 -0.96
C ILE A 21 10.85 -11.13 -1.46
N GLN A 22 10.75 -10.80 -2.74
CA GLN A 22 11.46 -9.66 -3.33
C GLN A 22 11.11 -8.33 -2.65
N ARG A 23 9.84 -8.12 -2.32
CA ARG A 23 9.40 -6.90 -1.62
C ARG A 23 9.88 -6.84 -0.19
N ALA A 24 9.92 -7.95 0.54
CA ALA A 24 10.51 -7.99 1.86
C ALA A 24 12.01 -7.65 1.82
N LEU A 25 12.76 -8.26 0.89
CA LEU A 25 14.19 -7.97 0.68
C LEU A 25 14.46 -6.50 0.31
N ASP A 26 13.58 -5.88 -0.48
CA ASP A 26 13.71 -4.49 -0.89
C ASP A 26 13.33 -3.50 0.23
N VAL A 27 12.19 -3.74 0.90
CA VAL A 27 11.69 -2.88 1.99
C VAL A 27 12.59 -2.94 3.22
N HIS A 28 13.13 -4.11 3.53
CA HIS A 28 13.99 -4.35 4.70
C HIS A 28 15.48 -4.45 4.33
N ARG A 29 15.90 -3.89 3.18
CA ARG A 29 17.27 -4.01 2.67
C ARG A 29 18.34 -3.69 3.72
N ASP A 30 18.19 -2.58 4.43
CA ASP A 30 19.17 -2.16 5.45
C ASP A 30 19.20 -3.09 6.66
N GLU A 31 18.09 -3.75 6.99
CA GLU A 31 18.02 -4.75 8.06
C GLU A 31 18.74 -6.04 7.63
N PHE A 32 18.50 -6.51 6.39
CA PHE A 32 19.22 -7.66 5.82
C PHE A 32 20.73 -7.40 5.70
N GLU A 33 21.14 -6.21 5.29
CA GLU A 33 22.55 -5.86 5.16
C GLU A 33 23.27 -5.90 6.51
N LYS A 34 22.64 -5.40 7.58
CA LYS A 34 23.16 -5.51 8.96
C LYS A 34 23.30 -6.96 9.43
N LEU A 35 22.47 -7.86 8.90
CA LEU A 35 22.54 -9.30 9.16
C LEU A 35 23.54 -10.01 8.24
N GLY A 36 24.25 -9.28 7.38
CA GLY A 36 25.27 -9.83 6.48
C GLY A 36 24.75 -10.27 5.11
N TYR A 37 23.54 -9.87 4.71
CA TYR A 37 22.91 -10.23 3.44
C TYR A 37 22.62 -9.01 2.58
N TYR A 38 23.21 -8.93 1.39
CA TYR A 38 22.98 -7.84 0.46
C TYR A 38 21.94 -8.22 -0.60
N TYR A 39 20.93 -7.37 -0.79
CA TYR A 39 19.99 -7.46 -1.92
C TYR A 39 20.13 -6.23 -2.83
N PRO A 40 20.64 -6.38 -4.07
CA PRO A 40 20.99 -5.24 -4.91
C PRO A 40 19.83 -4.29 -5.21
N GLN A 41 20.08 -2.98 -5.08
CA GLN A 41 19.15 -1.92 -5.46
C GLN A 41 18.88 -1.93 -6.97
N ALA A 42 19.87 -2.35 -7.75
CA ALA A 42 19.78 -2.66 -9.17
C ALA A 42 18.56 -3.55 -9.51
N PHE A 43 18.21 -4.48 -8.62
CA PHE A 43 17.16 -5.49 -8.83
C PHE A 43 15.95 -5.32 -7.90
N ALA A 44 15.79 -4.14 -7.28
CA ALA A 44 14.64 -3.78 -6.44
C ALA A 44 13.28 -4.03 -7.12
N VAL A 45 12.19 -4.03 -6.34
CA VAL A 45 10.84 -4.33 -6.84
C VAL A 45 10.49 -3.42 -8.03
N GLY A 46 9.93 -4.03 -9.09
CA GLY A 46 9.65 -3.36 -10.36
C GLY A 46 10.84 -3.29 -11.32
N ARG A 47 12.00 -3.85 -10.95
CA ARG A 47 13.20 -4.02 -11.78
C ARG A 47 13.67 -5.47 -11.89
N ASN A 48 12.85 -6.42 -11.43
CA ASN A 48 13.10 -7.86 -11.43
C ASN A 48 13.29 -8.47 -12.84
N THR A 49 12.87 -7.77 -13.90
CA THR A 49 13.13 -8.15 -15.30
C THR A 49 14.56 -7.86 -15.74
N LEU A 50 15.29 -6.96 -15.05
CA LEU A 50 16.63 -6.54 -15.48
C LEU A 50 17.65 -7.67 -15.36
N LEU A 51 17.60 -8.44 -14.27
CA LEU A 51 18.45 -9.62 -14.08
C LEU A 51 18.18 -10.66 -15.17
N ALA A 52 16.91 -11.00 -15.39
CA ALA A 52 16.53 -11.99 -16.39
C ALA A 52 16.89 -11.57 -17.82
N ALA A 53 16.77 -10.29 -18.14
CA ALA A 53 17.15 -9.75 -19.45
C ALA A 53 18.65 -9.89 -19.76
N MET A 54 19.52 -9.99 -18.74
CA MET A 54 20.94 -10.26 -18.94
C MET A 54 21.18 -11.66 -19.52
N PHE A 55 20.40 -12.65 -19.10
CA PHE A 55 20.66 -14.06 -19.39
C PHE A 55 19.60 -14.69 -20.30
N HIS A 56 18.64 -13.93 -20.80
CA HIS A 56 17.64 -14.46 -21.71
C HIS A 56 18.28 -14.75 -23.08
N PRO A 57 18.03 -15.90 -23.74
CA PRO A 57 18.65 -16.23 -25.02
C PRO A 57 18.25 -15.31 -26.19
N ASN A 58 17.05 -14.75 -26.13
CA ASN A 58 16.47 -13.89 -27.17
C ASN A 58 15.65 -12.71 -26.58
N PRO A 59 16.25 -11.79 -25.81
CA PRO A 59 15.49 -10.83 -25.00
C PRO A 59 14.66 -9.85 -25.84
N ASN A 60 15.09 -9.56 -27.07
CA ASN A 60 14.36 -8.69 -27.99
C ASN A 60 13.00 -9.24 -28.43
N LYS A 61 12.75 -10.55 -28.27
CA LYS A 61 11.44 -11.18 -28.53
C LYS A 61 10.45 -11.00 -27.38
N LYS A 62 10.88 -10.46 -26.24
CA LYS A 62 10.04 -10.22 -25.05
C LYS A 62 9.92 -8.71 -24.82
N PRO A 63 8.73 -8.10 -24.98
CA PRO A 63 8.58 -6.65 -24.88
C PRO A 63 9.19 -6.02 -23.62
N ASN A 64 9.02 -6.66 -22.46
CA ASN A 64 9.55 -6.16 -21.18
C ASN A 64 11.09 -6.24 -21.09
N PHE A 65 11.72 -7.21 -21.74
CA PHE A 65 13.19 -7.33 -21.77
C PHE A 65 13.78 -6.42 -22.84
N LYS A 66 13.14 -6.34 -24.02
CA LYS A 66 13.49 -5.37 -25.06
C LYS A 66 13.50 -3.94 -24.52
N LEU A 67 12.45 -3.53 -23.79
CA LEU A 67 12.39 -2.21 -23.17
C LEU A 67 13.49 -1.98 -22.12
N ALA A 68 13.88 -3.03 -21.38
CA ALA A 68 14.98 -2.95 -20.43
C ALA A 68 16.33 -2.69 -21.13
N ILE A 69 16.55 -3.36 -22.25
CA ILE A 69 17.74 -3.28 -23.10
C ILE A 69 17.82 -1.92 -23.83
N GLU A 70 16.73 -1.49 -24.46
CA GLU A 70 16.66 -0.22 -25.20
C GLU A 70 17.02 0.99 -24.31
N LYS A 71 16.60 0.96 -23.05
CA LYS A 71 16.92 2.02 -22.08
C LYS A 71 18.37 2.03 -21.61
N ARG A 72 19.17 1.00 -21.95
CA ARG A 72 20.54 0.78 -21.44
C ARG A 72 21.51 0.44 -22.56
N GLY A 73 21.45 1.20 -23.65
CA GLY A 73 22.41 1.11 -24.75
C GLY A 73 21.97 0.26 -25.93
N GLY A 74 20.75 -0.27 -25.93
CA GLY A 74 20.13 -0.85 -27.13
C GLY A 74 20.55 -2.28 -27.48
N THR A 75 21.59 -2.83 -26.86
CA THR A 75 22.02 -4.24 -27.01
C THR A 75 22.06 -4.98 -25.69
N GLN A 76 21.95 -6.31 -25.72
CA GLN A 76 21.99 -7.14 -24.52
C GLN A 76 23.35 -7.02 -23.82
N GLU A 77 24.43 -6.90 -24.59
CA GLU A 77 25.80 -6.72 -24.10
C GLU A 77 25.94 -5.38 -23.37
N ALA A 78 25.38 -4.30 -23.93
CA ALA A 78 25.38 -3.00 -23.28
C ALA A 78 24.56 -3.01 -21.98
N HIS A 79 23.41 -3.71 -21.98
CA HIS A 79 22.61 -3.93 -20.78
C HIS A 79 23.40 -4.70 -19.71
N ILE A 80 24.09 -5.79 -20.07
CA ILE A 80 24.93 -6.56 -19.17
C ILE A 80 26.04 -5.68 -18.57
N ALA A 81 26.80 -4.97 -19.42
CA ALA A 81 27.89 -4.11 -18.97
C ALA A 81 27.40 -3.00 -18.03
N HIS A 82 26.26 -2.39 -18.35
CA HIS A 82 25.63 -1.38 -17.49
C HIS A 82 25.23 -1.97 -16.13
N MET A 83 24.59 -3.15 -16.11
CA MET A 83 24.20 -3.79 -14.86
C MET A 83 25.41 -4.22 -14.04
N GLN A 84 26.48 -4.72 -14.66
CA GLN A 84 27.73 -5.07 -13.98
C GLN A 84 28.39 -3.85 -13.35
N ALA A 85 28.44 -2.71 -14.05
CA ALA A 85 28.98 -1.47 -13.50
C ALA A 85 28.16 -0.95 -12.30
N LEU A 86 26.83 -1.03 -12.37
CA LEU A 86 25.95 -0.69 -11.25
C LEU A 86 26.20 -1.60 -10.05
N LEU A 87 26.25 -2.91 -10.26
CA LEU A 87 26.50 -3.89 -9.20
C LEU A 87 27.88 -3.68 -8.56
N GLU A 88 28.93 -3.46 -9.34
CA GLU A 88 30.27 -3.13 -8.81
C GLU A 88 30.20 -1.91 -7.87
N SER A 89 29.50 -0.84 -8.28
CA SER A 89 29.36 0.37 -7.47
C SER A 89 28.57 0.14 -6.17
N GLU A 90 27.58 -0.75 -6.21
CA GLU A 90 26.80 -1.16 -5.04
C GLU A 90 27.65 -2.04 -4.09
N PHE A 91 28.40 -2.98 -4.64
CA PHE A 91 29.19 -3.96 -3.89
C PHE A 91 30.37 -3.34 -3.14
N GLN A 92 30.95 -2.27 -3.67
CA GLN A 92 32.01 -1.50 -2.99
C GLN A 92 31.53 -0.82 -1.70
N ARG A 93 30.22 -0.59 -1.55
CA ARG A 93 29.66 0.14 -0.40
C ARG A 93 29.16 -0.78 0.70
N THR A 94 28.88 -2.04 0.38
CA THR A 94 28.30 -2.97 1.36
C THR A 94 29.35 -3.75 2.12
N GLN A 95 29.09 -3.99 3.41
CA GLN A 95 29.89 -4.88 4.26
C GLN A 95 29.32 -6.29 4.38
N ALA A 96 28.16 -6.57 3.79
CA ALA A 96 27.56 -7.90 3.82
C ALA A 96 28.45 -8.96 3.14
N THR A 97 28.51 -10.14 3.74
CA THR A 97 29.31 -11.28 3.25
C THR A 97 28.49 -12.18 2.32
N ASN A 98 27.16 -12.12 2.37
CA ASN A 98 26.25 -12.89 1.53
C ASN A 98 25.52 -12.00 0.51
N LEU A 99 25.24 -12.55 -0.66
CA LEU A 99 24.48 -11.89 -1.73
C LEU A 99 23.16 -12.64 -1.96
N VAL A 100 22.06 -11.91 -2.16
CA VAL A 100 20.77 -12.49 -2.56
C VAL A 100 20.39 -11.96 -3.93
N LEU A 101 20.11 -12.88 -4.87
CA LEU A 101 19.54 -12.56 -6.18
C LEU A 101 18.20 -13.27 -6.34
N SER A 102 17.21 -12.60 -6.92
CA SER A 102 15.88 -13.19 -7.10
C SER A 102 15.21 -12.72 -8.37
N SER A 103 14.63 -13.66 -9.13
CA SER A 103 13.72 -13.37 -10.24
C SER A 103 12.83 -14.58 -10.53
N GLU A 104 11.56 -14.32 -10.82
CA GLU A 104 10.57 -15.32 -11.23
C GLU A 104 10.79 -15.84 -12.66
N PHE A 105 11.67 -15.20 -13.42
CA PHE A 105 11.93 -15.52 -14.82
C PHE A 105 13.14 -16.44 -15.02
N ILE A 106 13.91 -16.72 -13.96
CA ILE A 106 15.16 -17.49 -14.06
C ILE A 106 14.87 -18.89 -14.60
N ALA A 107 13.98 -19.63 -13.94
CA ALA A 107 13.75 -21.03 -14.24
C ALA A 107 13.27 -21.27 -15.68
N ALA A 108 12.40 -20.39 -16.19
CA ALA A 108 11.73 -20.60 -17.46
C ALA A 108 12.39 -19.88 -18.65
N GLN A 109 13.16 -18.81 -18.40
CA GLN A 109 13.53 -17.89 -19.49
C GLN A 109 15.02 -17.53 -19.55
N CYS A 110 15.84 -17.91 -18.56
CA CYS A 110 17.27 -17.62 -18.58
C CYS A 110 18.09 -18.81 -19.08
N ASP A 111 19.22 -18.52 -19.73
CA ASP A 111 20.33 -19.44 -19.87
C ASP A 111 20.98 -19.64 -18.50
N ILE A 112 20.78 -20.84 -17.95
CA ILE A 112 21.25 -21.20 -16.60
C ILE A 112 22.78 -21.31 -16.55
N GLY A 113 23.44 -21.70 -17.65
CA GLY A 113 24.89 -21.80 -17.71
C GLY A 113 25.55 -20.42 -17.71
N ALA A 114 25.01 -19.47 -18.48
CA ALA A 114 25.45 -18.08 -18.47
C ALA A 114 25.22 -17.42 -17.10
N LEU A 115 24.05 -17.66 -16.48
CA LEU A 115 23.74 -17.18 -15.14
C LEU A 115 24.70 -17.78 -14.08
N LYS A 116 24.99 -19.08 -14.14
CA LYS A 116 25.96 -19.74 -13.24
C LYS A 116 27.33 -19.10 -13.35
N SER A 117 27.82 -18.90 -14.57
CA SER A 117 29.12 -18.27 -14.83
C SER A 117 29.20 -16.86 -14.23
N PHE A 118 28.09 -16.11 -14.28
CA PHE A 118 28.00 -14.81 -13.61
C PHE A 118 27.98 -14.94 -12.08
N CYS A 119 27.20 -15.85 -11.52
CA CYS A 119 27.16 -16.10 -10.07
C CYS A 119 28.54 -16.48 -9.50
N ASP A 120 29.33 -17.29 -10.23
CA ASP A 120 30.67 -17.73 -9.83
C ASP A 120 31.71 -16.59 -9.80
N GLN A 121 31.47 -15.53 -10.57
CA GLN A 121 32.27 -14.31 -10.50
C GLN A 121 31.94 -13.48 -9.26
N LEU A 122 30.73 -13.63 -8.70
CA LEU A 122 30.24 -12.83 -7.58
C LEU A 122 30.46 -13.49 -6.22
N ALA A 123 30.46 -14.82 -6.14
CA ALA A 123 30.60 -15.51 -4.86
C ALA A 123 31.47 -16.78 -4.93
N GLU A 124 31.97 -17.22 -3.78
CA GLU A 124 32.69 -18.49 -3.66
C GLU A 124 31.75 -19.69 -3.80
N LYS A 125 30.54 -19.58 -3.24
CA LYS A 125 29.51 -20.59 -3.32
C LYS A 125 28.18 -20.00 -3.76
N THR A 126 27.41 -20.74 -4.55
CA THR A 126 26.01 -20.40 -4.87
C THR A 126 25.06 -21.47 -4.34
N LYS A 127 24.05 -21.05 -3.57
CA LYS A 127 22.92 -21.88 -3.15
C LYS A 127 21.67 -21.45 -3.90
N VAL A 128 21.01 -22.39 -4.56
CA VAL A 128 19.78 -22.16 -5.32
C VAL A 128 18.58 -22.48 -4.43
N VAL A 129 17.61 -21.57 -4.37
CA VAL A 129 16.34 -21.79 -3.64
C VAL A 129 15.20 -21.80 -4.66
N LEU A 130 14.43 -22.89 -4.70
CA LEU A 130 13.33 -23.11 -5.63
C LEU A 130 12.07 -23.54 -4.88
N TYR A 131 10.97 -22.81 -5.06
CA TYR A 131 9.67 -23.17 -4.53
C TYR A 131 8.80 -23.84 -5.60
N LEU A 132 8.19 -24.97 -5.28
CA LEU A 132 7.23 -25.69 -6.12
C LEU A 132 5.83 -25.57 -5.54
N ARG A 133 4.85 -25.19 -6.38
CA ARG A 133 3.43 -25.13 -6.01
C ARG A 133 2.69 -26.26 -6.70
N GLU A 134 1.79 -26.92 -5.98
CA GLU A 134 0.92 -27.96 -6.53
C GLU A 134 0.27 -27.49 -7.85
N GLN A 135 0.37 -28.32 -8.90
CA GLN A 135 0.12 -27.88 -10.28
C GLN A 135 -1.30 -27.37 -10.52
N GLY A 136 -2.33 -28.00 -9.96
CA GLY A 136 -3.71 -27.52 -10.08
C GLY A 136 -3.89 -26.15 -9.44
N SER A 137 -3.33 -25.97 -8.25
CA SER A 137 -3.31 -24.70 -7.51
C SER A 137 -2.49 -23.62 -8.20
N LEU A 138 -1.43 -23.99 -8.92
CA LEU A 138 -0.64 -23.10 -9.76
C LEU A 138 -1.45 -22.62 -10.98
N ILE A 139 -2.10 -23.54 -11.69
CA ILE A 139 -2.97 -23.24 -12.84
C ILE A 139 -4.08 -22.27 -12.45
N LEU A 140 -4.79 -22.52 -11.35
CA LEU A 140 -5.85 -21.62 -10.83
C LEU A 140 -5.30 -20.20 -10.57
N SER A 141 -4.10 -20.12 -9.99
CA SER A 141 -3.44 -18.86 -9.65
C SER A 141 -2.98 -18.07 -10.88
N LEU A 142 -2.49 -18.77 -11.90
CA LEU A 142 -2.11 -18.18 -13.19
C LEU A 142 -3.34 -17.75 -13.99
N HIS A 143 -4.39 -18.56 -13.98
CA HIS A 143 -5.67 -18.23 -14.61
C HIS A 143 -6.24 -16.93 -14.04
N SER A 144 -6.34 -16.81 -12.71
CA SER A 144 -6.78 -15.58 -12.06
C SER A 144 -5.93 -14.36 -12.44
N THR A 145 -4.60 -14.53 -12.51
CA THR A 145 -3.68 -13.46 -12.91
C THR A 145 -3.89 -13.05 -14.37
N ARG A 146 -4.13 -14.01 -15.27
CA ARG A 146 -4.37 -13.77 -16.69
C ARG A 146 -5.69 -13.03 -16.93
N VAL A 147 -6.76 -13.43 -16.25
CA VAL A 147 -8.07 -12.78 -16.32
C VAL A 147 -7.97 -11.34 -15.79
N LYS A 148 -7.29 -11.12 -14.66
CA LYS A 148 -6.97 -9.77 -14.18
C LYS A 148 -6.14 -8.94 -15.15
N GLY A 149 -5.25 -9.58 -15.89
CA GLY A 149 -4.45 -8.95 -16.95
C GLY A 149 -5.21 -8.62 -18.24
N GLY A 150 -6.49 -9.00 -18.36
CA GLY A 150 -7.31 -8.72 -19.54
C GLY A 150 -7.45 -9.88 -20.52
N GLY A 151 -6.97 -11.08 -20.16
CA GLY A 151 -7.18 -12.29 -20.97
C GLY A 151 -8.55 -12.92 -20.72
N ALA A 152 -9.17 -13.50 -21.74
CA ALA A 152 -10.41 -14.26 -21.60
C ALA A 152 -10.17 -15.68 -21.03
N GLU A 153 -9.07 -16.33 -21.43
CA GLU A 153 -8.69 -17.64 -20.92
C GLU A 153 -7.18 -17.78 -20.73
N PHE A 154 -6.81 -18.71 -19.84
CA PHE A 154 -5.44 -19.17 -19.70
C PHE A 154 -5.28 -20.41 -20.57
N GLY A 155 -4.60 -20.28 -21.71
CA GLY A 155 -4.49 -21.32 -22.74
C GLY A 155 -3.92 -22.66 -22.25
N THR A 156 -3.36 -22.71 -21.04
CA THR A 156 -2.98 -23.97 -20.37
C THR A 156 -4.16 -24.90 -20.10
N LEU A 157 -5.37 -24.37 -19.87
CA LEU A 157 -6.56 -25.24 -19.78
C LEU A 157 -6.77 -26.01 -21.09
N GLY A 158 -6.62 -25.34 -22.24
CA GLY A 158 -6.61 -25.99 -23.54
C GLY A 158 -5.45 -26.98 -23.75
N HIS A 159 -4.26 -26.74 -23.17
CA HIS A 159 -3.17 -27.74 -23.23
C HIS A 159 -3.51 -28.99 -22.42
N ILE A 160 -4.12 -28.82 -21.23
CA ILE A 160 -4.55 -29.91 -20.37
C ILE A 160 -5.66 -30.71 -21.06
N GLU A 161 -6.62 -30.04 -21.69
CA GLU A 161 -7.69 -30.67 -22.48
C GLU A 161 -7.14 -31.49 -23.65
N ASN A 162 -6.05 -31.02 -24.27
CA ASN A 162 -5.32 -31.74 -25.32
C ASN A 162 -4.28 -32.74 -24.78
N GLU A 163 -4.27 -33.03 -23.48
CA GLU A 163 -3.33 -33.92 -22.80
C GLU A 163 -1.83 -33.59 -23.02
N VAL A 164 -1.49 -32.31 -23.20
CA VAL A 164 -0.10 -31.84 -23.36
C VAL A 164 0.41 -31.27 -22.04
N LEU A 165 1.50 -31.82 -21.50
CA LEU A 165 2.17 -31.30 -20.29
C LEU A 165 2.90 -29.99 -20.64
N PRO A 166 2.47 -28.83 -20.11
CA PRO A 166 3.20 -27.58 -20.27
C PRO A 166 4.53 -27.63 -19.52
N SER A 167 5.60 -27.06 -20.11
CA SER A 167 6.95 -27.11 -19.54
C SER A 167 7.06 -26.50 -18.13
N PHE A 168 6.26 -25.49 -17.80
CA PHE A 168 6.25 -24.88 -16.46
C PHE A 168 5.59 -25.75 -15.38
N LEU A 169 4.91 -26.84 -15.77
CA LEU A 169 4.36 -27.85 -14.87
C LEU A 169 5.29 -29.09 -14.76
N ASP A 170 6.32 -29.18 -15.59
CA ASP A 170 7.31 -30.26 -15.56
C ASP A 170 8.46 -29.90 -14.59
N PHE A 171 8.25 -30.18 -13.31
CA PHE A 171 9.21 -29.87 -12.25
C PHE A 171 10.53 -30.64 -12.39
N LYS A 172 10.49 -31.87 -12.91
CA LYS A 172 11.67 -32.64 -13.29
C LYS A 172 12.49 -31.89 -14.33
N ASP A 173 11.90 -31.39 -15.42
CA ASP A 173 12.66 -30.63 -16.41
C ASP A 173 13.29 -29.37 -15.80
N ILE A 174 12.50 -28.60 -15.04
CA ILE A 174 12.98 -27.37 -14.38
C ILE A 174 14.20 -27.66 -13.49
N ILE A 175 14.09 -28.66 -12.61
CA ILE A 175 15.17 -29.04 -11.70
C ILE A 175 16.36 -29.63 -12.47
N SER A 176 16.10 -30.48 -13.48
CA SER A 176 17.17 -31.08 -14.29
C SER A 176 17.99 -30.03 -15.04
N ARG A 177 17.38 -28.91 -15.46
CA ARG A 177 18.11 -27.79 -16.07
C ARG A 177 19.00 -27.06 -15.06
N LEU A 178 18.61 -27.01 -13.79
CA LEU A 178 19.46 -26.49 -12.71
C LEU A 178 20.60 -27.47 -12.38
N GLU A 179 20.29 -28.77 -12.25
CA GLU A 179 21.27 -29.84 -11.93
C GLU A 179 22.37 -29.99 -12.99
N LYS A 180 22.18 -29.49 -14.22
CA LYS A 180 23.24 -29.43 -15.24
C LYS A 180 24.39 -28.49 -14.89
N HIS A 181 24.14 -27.52 -14.01
CA HIS A 181 25.09 -26.44 -13.69
C HIS A 181 25.34 -26.26 -12.19
N TYR A 182 24.44 -26.75 -11.34
CA TYR A 182 24.55 -26.68 -9.89
C TYR A 182 24.54 -28.09 -9.30
N ASP A 183 25.35 -28.32 -8.27
CA ASP A 183 25.30 -29.57 -7.53
C ASP A 183 23.95 -29.70 -6.82
N ARG A 184 23.41 -30.93 -6.78
CA ARG A 184 22.12 -31.19 -6.14
C ARG A 184 22.08 -30.75 -4.67
N SER A 185 23.19 -30.88 -3.94
CA SER A 185 23.30 -30.44 -2.54
C SER A 185 23.20 -28.93 -2.35
N ASP A 186 23.36 -28.15 -3.43
CA ASP A 186 23.25 -26.70 -3.43
C ASP A 186 21.90 -26.21 -3.98
N ILE A 187 20.99 -27.13 -4.36
CA ILE A 187 19.63 -26.81 -4.80
C ILE A 187 18.65 -27.16 -3.67
N GLU A 188 18.19 -26.14 -2.97
CA GLU A 188 17.15 -26.24 -1.95
C GLU A 188 15.76 -26.15 -2.62
N VAL A 189 15.08 -27.29 -2.71
CA VAL A 189 13.71 -27.38 -3.27
C VAL A 189 12.70 -27.42 -2.13
N ARG A 190 11.72 -26.50 -2.15
CA ARG A 190 10.68 -26.38 -1.12
C ARG A 190 9.29 -26.39 -1.69
N LEU A 191 8.31 -26.81 -0.88
CA LEU A 191 6.90 -26.82 -1.26
C LEU A 191 6.24 -25.51 -0.85
N PHE A 192 5.63 -24.82 -1.81
CA PHE A 192 4.84 -23.61 -1.58
C PHE A 192 3.43 -23.98 -1.09
N ASP A 193 3.36 -24.42 0.16
CA ASP A 193 2.13 -24.76 0.87
C ASP A 193 2.19 -24.17 2.28
N ARG A 194 1.13 -23.51 2.74
CA ARG A 194 1.09 -22.89 4.07
C ARG A 194 1.32 -23.88 5.22
N ARG A 195 1.09 -25.17 5.01
CA ARG A 195 1.35 -26.22 6.00
C ARG A 195 2.82 -26.57 6.10
N GLU A 196 3.58 -26.31 5.04
CA GLU A 196 4.99 -26.67 4.89
C GLU A 196 5.92 -25.48 5.13
N LEU A 197 5.46 -24.27 4.79
CA LEU A 197 6.22 -23.04 4.98
C LEU A 197 6.37 -22.73 6.48
N VAL A 198 7.55 -22.26 6.88
CA VAL A 198 7.78 -21.74 8.24
C VAL A 198 6.72 -20.69 8.57
N ASN A 199 6.04 -20.86 9.71
CA ASN A 199 4.92 -20.02 10.16
C ASN A 199 3.74 -19.88 9.18
N GLY A 200 3.69 -20.73 8.15
CA GLY A 200 2.75 -20.63 7.02
C GLY A 200 3.00 -19.43 6.11
N ASP A 201 4.23 -18.91 6.09
CA ASP A 201 4.60 -17.68 5.40
C ASP A 201 5.84 -17.86 4.51
N ALA A 202 5.74 -17.42 3.26
CA ALA A 202 6.85 -17.57 2.30
C ALA A 202 8.06 -16.67 2.60
N ILE A 203 7.85 -15.55 3.29
CA ILE A 203 8.94 -14.66 3.70
C ILE A 203 9.68 -15.30 4.87
N ASP A 204 8.95 -15.73 5.91
CA ASP A 204 9.56 -16.40 7.07
C ASP A 204 10.30 -17.67 6.63
N ASP A 205 9.73 -18.46 5.70
CA ASP A 205 10.39 -19.65 5.15
C ASP A 205 11.67 -19.30 4.39
N PHE A 206 11.62 -18.33 3.47
CA PHE A 206 12.81 -17.93 2.70
C PHE A 206 13.92 -17.40 3.61
N VAL A 207 13.58 -16.57 4.59
CA VAL A 207 14.50 -16.01 5.57
C VAL A 207 15.17 -17.12 6.40
N SER A 208 14.39 -18.11 6.84
CA SER A 208 14.91 -19.29 7.50
C SER A 208 15.85 -20.10 6.61
N VAL A 209 15.53 -20.26 5.32
CA VAL A 209 16.31 -21.04 4.35
C VAL A 209 17.67 -20.41 4.08
N ILE A 210 17.74 -19.09 3.96
CA ILE A 210 19.02 -18.40 3.76
C ILE A 210 19.85 -18.30 5.05
N GLY A 211 19.31 -18.76 6.20
CA GLY A 211 20.02 -18.86 7.48
C GLY A 211 19.83 -17.66 8.40
N VAL A 212 18.94 -16.72 8.08
CA VAL A 212 18.66 -15.56 8.93
C VAL A 212 17.80 -15.98 10.12
N GLN A 213 18.27 -15.71 11.33
CA GLN A 213 17.50 -15.89 12.55
C GLN A 213 16.57 -14.69 12.75
N ALA A 214 15.27 -14.91 12.59
CA ALA A 214 14.27 -13.85 12.69
C ALA A 214 13.03 -14.32 13.46
N GLU A 215 12.38 -13.39 14.15
CA GLU A 215 11.07 -13.66 14.74
C GLU A 215 9.99 -13.80 13.66
N LYS A 216 8.91 -14.51 13.98
CA LYS A 216 7.72 -14.61 13.12
C LYS A 216 7.25 -13.21 12.69
N GLY A 217 7.15 -12.99 11.38
CA GLY A 217 6.69 -11.72 10.81
C GLY A 217 7.62 -10.53 11.05
N GLU A 218 8.90 -10.75 11.33
CA GLU A 218 9.88 -9.67 11.50
C GLU A 218 10.06 -8.81 10.24
N PHE A 219 10.07 -9.45 9.07
CA PHE A 219 10.20 -8.84 7.74
C PHE A 219 8.85 -8.74 7.02
N TRP A 220 7.79 -8.45 7.79
CA TRP A 220 6.43 -8.39 7.27
C TRP A 220 6.21 -7.27 6.26
N ILE A 221 5.42 -7.57 5.23
CA ILE A 221 4.96 -6.61 4.22
C ILE A 221 3.43 -6.67 4.09
N ASP A 222 2.83 -5.56 3.65
CA ASP A 222 1.41 -5.54 3.29
C ASP A 222 1.10 -6.56 2.18
N ARG A 223 0.23 -7.52 2.50
CA ARG A 223 -0.36 -8.45 1.54
C ARG A 223 -1.72 -7.94 1.12
N LEU A 224 -1.88 -7.63 -0.16
CA LEU A 224 -3.20 -7.51 -0.76
C LEU A 224 -3.72 -8.93 -1.02
N ASN A 225 -4.94 -9.22 -0.61
CA ASN A 225 -5.56 -10.52 -0.87
C ASN A 225 -6.00 -10.54 -2.33
N GLU A 226 -5.12 -11.01 -3.22
CA GLU A 226 -5.29 -10.82 -4.67
C GLU A 226 -6.16 -11.88 -5.35
N SER A 227 -6.87 -12.76 -4.64
CA SER A 227 -7.72 -13.76 -5.31
C SER A 227 -9.12 -13.23 -5.56
N LEU A 228 -9.60 -13.34 -6.80
CA LEU A 228 -11.02 -13.19 -7.09
C LEU A 228 -11.77 -14.49 -6.79
N SER A 229 -13.06 -14.37 -6.51
CA SER A 229 -14.00 -15.47 -6.36
C SER A 229 -14.30 -16.15 -7.70
N HIS A 230 -15.06 -17.25 -7.66
CA HIS A 230 -15.49 -17.90 -8.90
C HIS A 230 -16.36 -16.93 -9.74
N THR A 231 -17.36 -16.31 -9.14
CA THR A 231 -18.21 -15.30 -9.78
C THR A 231 -17.40 -14.10 -10.29
N GLY A 232 -16.44 -13.61 -9.49
CA GLY A 232 -15.58 -12.50 -9.88
C GLY A 232 -14.69 -12.82 -11.08
N ILE A 233 -14.18 -14.06 -11.19
CA ILE A 233 -13.40 -14.49 -12.37
C ILE A 233 -14.27 -14.54 -13.62
N GLU A 234 -15.43 -15.20 -13.58
CA GLU A 234 -16.29 -15.33 -14.77
C GLU A 234 -16.85 -13.97 -15.20
N LEU A 235 -17.23 -13.10 -14.27
CA LEU A 235 -17.64 -11.73 -14.61
C LEU A 235 -16.49 -10.93 -15.22
N LEU A 236 -15.27 -11.03 -14.69
CA LEU A 236 -14.13 -10.30 -15.23
C LEU A 236 -13.74 -10.78 -16.64
N LYS A 237 -13.95 -12.07 -16.95
CA LYS A 237 -13.78 -12.60 -18.32
C LYS A 237 -14.70 -11.88 -19.29
N GLU A 238 -15.97 -11.74 -18.93
CA GLU A 238 -16.93 -11.00 -19.77
C GLU A 238 -16.58 -9.52 -19.85
N VAL A 239 -16.22 -8.88 -18.74
CA VAL A 239 -15.77 -7.49 -18.73
C VAL A 239 -14.56 -7.27 -19.66
N ASN A 240 -13.65 -8.24 -19.76
CA ASN A 240 -12.48 -8.13 -20.65
C ASN A 240 -12.86 -8.01 -22.14
N ASN A 241 -14.07 -8.45 -22.53
CA ASN A 241 -14.58 -8.26 -23.90
C ASN A 241 -14.99 -6.80 -24.18
N TYR A 242 -15.33 -6.03 -23.14
CA TYR A 242 -15.85 -4.67 -23.27
C TYR A 242 -14.88 -3.59 -22.74
N MET A 243 -14.00 -3.94 -21.81
CA MET A 243 -13.05 -3.04 -21.16
C MET A 243 -11.61 -3.53 -21.37
N PRO A 244 -10.90 -3.02 -22.39
CA PRO A 244 -9.53 -3.44 -22.65
C PRO A 244 -8.59 -3.02 -21.51
N PRO A 245 -7.52 -3.80 -21.23
CA PRO A 245 -6.55 -3.46 -20.18
C PRO A 245 -5.71 -2.21 -20.50
N ILE A 246 -5.62 -1.84 -21.78
CA ILE A 246 -4.86 -0.69 -22.28
C ILE A 246 -5.78 0.16 -23.17
N ILE A 247 -5.79 1.47 -22.94
CA ILE A 247 -6.46 2.48 -23.78
C ILE A 247 -5.40 3.54 -24.11
N GLU A 248 -5.22 3.88 -25.39
CA GLU A 248 -4.25 4.91 -25.84
C GLU A 248 -2.83 4.72 -25.27
N SER A 249 -2.37 3.46 -25.25
CA SER A 249 -1.06 3.06 -24.69
C SER A 249 -0.88 3.25 -23.18
N GLU A 250 -1.94 3.61 -22.45
CA GLU A 250 -1.96 3.73 -20.99
C GLU A 250 -2.83 2.63 -20.36
N ARG A 251 -2.56 2.29 -19.10
CA ARG A 251 -3.41 1.31 -18.38
C ARG A 251 -4.80 1.89 -18.20
N ASN A 252 -5.82 1.08 -18.48
CA ASN A 252 -7.21 1.45 -18.27
C ASN A 252 -7.48 1.62 -16.76
N ARG A 253 -7.44 2.87 -16.27
CA ARG A 253 -7.62 3.20 -14.85
C ARG A 253 -8.98 2.80 -14.33
N GLY A 254 -10.05 2.98 -15.12
CA GLY A 254 -11.40 2.56 -14.75
C GLY A 254 -11.48 1.05 -14.53
N ARG A 255 -10.80 0.26 -15.39
CA ARG A 255 -10.70 -1.19 -15.22
C ARG A 255 -9.88 -1.59 -13.99
N LEU A 256 -8.79 -0.90 -13.68
CA LEU A 256 -8.01 -1.18 -12.46
C LEU A 256 -8.86 -0.94 -11.20
N LEU A 257 -9.58 0.18 -11.17
CA LEU A 257 -10.52 0.52 -10.10
C LEU A 257 -11.66 -0.51 -9.97
N LEU A 258 -12.15 -1.05 -11.08
CA LEU A 258 -13.13 -2.13 -11.08
C LEU A 258 -12.56 -3.40 -10.44
N ILE A 259 -11.34 -3.80 -10.82
CA ILE A 259 -10.68 -4.99 -10.26
C ILE A 259 -10.45 -4.84 -8.76
N ASP A 260 -10.08 -3.64 -8.30
CA ASP A 260 -9.91 -3.36 -6.86
C ASP A 260 -11.23 -3.56 -6.09
N ASP A 261 -12.35 -3.10 -6.65
CA ASP A 261 -13.68 -3.33 -6.04
C ASP A 261 -14.04 -4.81 -6.02
N MET A 262 -13.78 -5.53 -7.11
CA MET A 262 -14.05 -6.97 -7.20
C MET A 262 -13.23 -7.75 -6.16
N VAL A 263 -11.95 -7.41 -6.00
CA VAL A 263 -11.08 -7.99 -4.97
C VAL A 263 -11.61 -7.73 -3.57
N GLU A 264 -12.09 -6.53 -3.30
CA GLU A 264 -12.64 -6.18 -2.00
C GLU A 264 -13.98 -6.89 -1.72
N LEU A 265 -14.85 -7.00 -2.73
CA LEU A 265 -16.08 -7.79 -2.63
C LEU A 265 -15.80 -9.26 -2.33
N ASP A 266 -14.82 -9.83 -3.02
CA ASP A 266 -14.43 -11.23 -2.87
C ASP A 266 -13.75 -11.54 -1.53
N GLY A 267 -13.22 -10.51 -0.86
CA GLY A 267 -12.66 -10.61 0.49
C GLY A 267 -13.66 -11.10 1.54
N SER A 268 -14.98 -10.95 1.30
CA SER A 268 -16.05 -11.46 2.15
C SER A 268 -16.12 -12.98 2.21
N GLY A 269 -15.72 -13.66 1.13
CA GLY A 269 -15.89 -15.10 0.95
C GLY A 269 -17.27 -15.53 0.43
N ASP A 270 -18.18 -14.59 0.18
CA ASP A 270 -19.59 -14.85 -0.17
C ASP A 270 -19.78 -15.52 -1.55
N PHE A 271 -18.80 -15.38 -2.45
CA PHE A 271 -18.94 -15.71 -3.89
C PHE A 271 -18.16 -16.96 -4.33
N GLY A 272 -17.74 -17.78 -3.38
CA GLY A 272 -17.08 -19.06 -3.64
C GLY A 272 -15.66 -18.92 -4.23
N LYS A 273 -14.85 -19.96 -4.09
CA LYS A 273 -13.50 -19.98 -4.68
C LYS A 273 -13.56 -20.55 -6.09
N TYR A 274 -12.78 -20.00 -7.01
CA TYR A 274 -12.59 -20.59 -8.33
C TYR A 274 -11.94 -21.98 -8.21
N THR A 275 -12.55 -23.00 -8.82
CA THR A 275 -12.16 -24.43 -8.74
C THR A 275 -11.92 -25.01 -10.14
N LEU A 276 -11.21 -26.14 -10.19
CA LEU A 276 -11.09 -26.99 -11.37
C LEU A 276 -12.22 -28.03 -11.39
N SER A 277 -12.57 -28.51 -12.58
CA SER A 277 -13.46 -29.68 -12.72
C SER A 277 -12.74 -30.97 -12.30
N GLU A 278 -13.51 -32.00 -11.93
CA GLU A 278 -12.94 -33.31 -11.58
C GLU A 278 -12.11 -33.90 -12.73
N ASN A 279 -12.58 -33.75 -13.97
CA ASN A 279 -11.84 -34.17 -15.16
C ASN A 279 -10.51 -33.40 -15.32
N GLN A 280 -10.51 -32.08 -15.14
CA GLN A 280 -9.29 -31.29 -15.20
C GLN A 280 -8.27 -31.74 -14.14
N VAL A 281 -8.72 -31.99 -12.90
CA VAL A 281 -7.82 -32.47 -11.83
C VAL A 281 -7.28 -33.86 -12.14
N ALA A 282 -8.10 -34.78 -12.65
CA ALA A 282 -7.67 -36.11 -13.07
C ALA A 282 -6.62 -36.04 -14.18
N THR A 283 -6.84 -35.21 -15.21
CA THR A 283 -5.90 -35.03 -16.33
C THR A 283 -4.60 -34.38 -15.88
N ILE A 284 -4.65 -33.34 -15.05
CA ILE A 284 -3.43 -32.73 -14.47
C ILE A 284 -2.65 -33.78 -13.67
N GLY A 285 -3.34 -34.58 -12.83
CA GLY A 285 -2.74 -35.64 -12.06
C GLY A 285 -2.05 -36.69 -12.94
N LYS A 286 -2.71 -37.12 -14.03
CA LYS A 286 -2.15 -38.05 -15.03
C LYS A 286 -0.88 -37.49 -15.66
N LEU A 287 -0.92 -36.25 -16.16
CA LEU A 287 0.19 -35.61 -16.88
C LEU A 287 1.39 -35.32 -15.96
N THR A 288 1.13 -34.96 -14.70
CA THR A 288 2.18 -34.54 -13.76
C THR A 288 2.72 -35.69 -12.89
N LYS A 289 2.13 -36.88 -12.95
CA LYS A 289 2.50 -38.02 -12.10
C LYS A 289 3.98 -38.38 -12.16
N SER A 290 4.53 -38.50 -13.36
CA SER A 290 5.92 -38.93 -13.56
C SER A 290 6.93 -37.90 -13.07
N THR A 291 6.66 -36.62 -13.33
CA THR A 291 7.50 -35.50 -12.90
C THR A 291 7.44 -35.32 -11.38
N ASN A 292 6.25 -35.40 -10.78
CA ASN A 292 6.07 -35.32 -9.33
C ASN A 292 6.74 -36.49 -8.58
N GLU A 293 6.60 -37.72 -9.09
CA GLU A 293 7.24 -38.88 -8.46
C GLU A 293 8.77 -38.81 -8.56
N TRP A 294 9.31 -38.27 -9.67
CA TRP A 294 10.74 -38.02 -9.77
C TRP A 294 11.20 -37.01 -8.72
N VAL A 295 10.52 -35.86 -8.56
CA VAL A 295 10.89 -34.88 -7.54
C VAL A 295 10.78 -35.45 -6.13
N ARG A 296 9.70 -36.17 -5.82
CA ARG A 296 9.50 -36.84 -4.53
C ARG A 296 10.67 -37.78 -4.21
N LYS A 297 11.03 -38.69 -5.12
CA LYS A 297 12.15 -39.62 -4.93
C LYS A 297 13.51 -38.94 -4.74
N ASN A 298 13.72 -37.78 -5.37
CA ASN A 298 15.04 -37.13 -5.38
C ASN A 298 15.23 -36.08 -4.28
N TYR A 299 14.16 -35.38 -3.88
CA TYR A 299 14.20 -34.25 -2.94
C TYR A 299 13.33 -34.44 -1.69
N PHE A 300 12.33 -35.33 -1.71
CA PHE A 300 11.38 -35.53 -0.61
C PHE A 300 11.16 -37.03 -0.32
N LYS A 301 12.26 -37.76 -0.10
CA LYS A 301 12.29 -39.23 -0.03
C LYS A 301 11.33 -39.81 1.01
N ASP A 302 11.18 -39.11 2.13
CA ASP A 302 10.38 -39.55 3.28
C ASP A 302 8.89 -39.27 3.11
N ARG A 303 8.48 -38.57 2.04
CA ARG A 303 7.07 -38.29 1.78
C ARG A 303 6.43 -39.42 0.97
N PRO A 304 5.17 -39.79 1.27
CA PRO A 304 4.41 -40.74 0.45
C PRO A 304 4.03 -40.15 -0.92
N ASN A 305 3.71 -38.86 -0.97
CA ASN A 305 3.41 -38.11 -2.19
C ASN A 305 4.15 -36.76 -2.17
N LEU A 306 4.37 -36.14 -3.32
CA LEU A 306 5.01 -34.82 -3.37
C LEU A 306 4.14 -33.73 -2.73
N PHE A 307 2.84 -33.73 -3.04
CA PHE A 307 1.85 -32.82 -2.47
C PHE A 307 0.73 -33.62 -1.80
N ASP A 308 0.30 -33.18 -0.61
CA ASP A 308 -0.77 -33.84 0.16
C ASP A 308 -2.18 -33.36 -0.25
N THR A 309 -2.24 -32.40 -1.16
CA THR A 309 -3.49 -31.90 -1.74
C THR A 309 -3.40 -31.97 -3.25
N THR A 310 -4.55 -32.17 -3.88
CA THR A 310 -4.75 -31.94 -5.31
C THR A 310 -5.45 -30.59 -5.49
N GLY A 311 -5.34 -30.01 -6.69
CA GLY A 311 -6.04 -28.76 -7.04
C GLY A 311 -7.50 -28.76 -6.58
N ARG A 312 -7.98 -27.62 -6.08
CA ARG A 312 -9.32 -27.51 -5.50
C ARG A 312 -10.40 -27.92 -6.51
N THR A 313 -11.17 -28.95 -6.19
CA THR A 313 -12.35 -29.38 -6.93
C THR A 313 -13.63 -28.80 -6.29
N GLY A 314 -14.66 -28.65 -7.11
CA GLY A 314 -15.98 -28.26 -6.66
C GLY A 314 -16.84 -27.81 -7.84
N LYS A 315 -18.16 -27.95 -7.69
CA LYS A 315 -19.12 -27.25 -8.55
C LYS A 315 -19.01 -25.77 -8.24
N GLY A 316 -18.12 -25.07 -8.95
CA GLY A 316 -18.21 -23.62 -9.10
C GLY A 316 -19.47 -23.31 -9.90
N GLU A 317 -20.64 -23.64 -9.37
CA GLU A 317 -21.91 -23.29 -10.01
C GLU A 317 -22.19 -21.85 -9.62
N ILE A 318 -22.08 -20.96 -10.61
CA ILE A 318 -22.58 -19.61 -10.51
C ILE A 318 -24.10 -19.70 -10.50
N THR A 319 -24.73 -19.33 -9.39
CA THR A 319 -26.17 -19.13 -9.43
C THR A 319 -26.50 -17.76 -10.05
N PRO A 320 -27.61 -17.63 -10.80
CA PRO A 320 -28.07 -16.33 -11.28
C PRO A 320 -28.18 -15.30 -10.16
N GLU A 321 -28.64 -15.72 -8.97
CA GLU A 321 -28.78 -14.85 -7.80
C GLU A 321 -27.43 -14.32 -7.32
N GLN A 322 -26.40 -15.17 -7.25
CA GLN A 322 -25.04 -14.74 -6.89
C GLN A 322 -24.46 -13.77 -7.91
N THR A 323 -24.70 -13.99 -9.20
CA THR A 323 -24.24 -13.07 -10.25
C THR A 323 -24.93 -11.72 -10.16
N ILE A 324 -26.25 -11.73 -9.94
CA ILE A 324 -27.05 -10.52 -9.79
C ILE A 324 -26.60 -9.74 -8.56
N ASP A 325 -26.45 -10.39 -7.40
CA ASP A 325 -25.95 -9.75 -6.17
C ASP A 325 -24.54 -9.16 -6.37
N TYR A 326 -23.63 -9.94 -6.96
CA TYR A 326 -22.27 -9.49 -7.25
C TYR A 326 -22.27 -8.25 -8.15
N SER A 327 -23.02 -8.32 -9.25
CA SER A 327 -23.10 -7.24 -10.25
C SER A 327 -23.76 -6.00 -9.65
N ALA A 328 -24.81 -6.15 -8.85
CA ALA A 328 -25.49 -5.05 -8.17
C ALA A 328 -24.54 -4.32 -7.20
N ARG A 329 -23.77 -5.06 -6.39
CA ARG A 329 -22.77 -4.48 -5.47
C ARG A 329 -21.65 -3.76 -6.22
N LEU A 330 -21.22 -4.31 -7.35
CA LEU A 330 -20.18 -3.69 -8.19
C LEU A 330 -20.69 -2.40 -8.85
N LEU A 331 -21.91 -2.41 -9.39
CA LEU A 331 -22.57 -1.23 -9.95
C LEU A 331 -22.78 -0.14 -8.90
N ALA A 332 -23.21 -0.50 -7.70
CA ALA A 332 -23.36 0.44 -6.59
C ALA A 332 -22.03 1.15 -6.27
N ARG A 333 -20.93 0.40 -6.12
CA ARG A 333 -19.59 0.97 -5.87
C ARG A 333 -19.08 1.84 -7.02
N ALA A 334 -19.32 1.44 -8.27
CA ALA A 334 -18.97 2.24 -9.43
C ALA A 334 -19.74 3.58 -9.43
N TYR A 335 -21.04 3.54 -9.18
CA TYR A 335 -21.89 4.72 -9.06
C TYR A 335 -21.45 5.65 -7.92
N GLU A 336 -21.11 5.09 -6.74
CA GLU A 336 -20.58 5.86 -5.62
C GLU A 336 -19.31 6.64 -5.97
N ARG A 337 -18.39 6.02 -6.73
CA ARG A 337 -17.17 6.68 -7.18
C ARG A 337 -17.44 7.79 -8.18
N ILE A 338 -18.32 7.53 -9.15
CA ILE A 338 -18.77 8.56 -10.10
C ILE A 338 -19.37 9.73 -9.32
N TRP A 339 -20.30 9.47 -8.41
CA TRP A 339 -20.96 10.50 -7.61
C TRP A 339 -19.99 11.26 -6.68
N ALA A 340 -18.99 10.59 -6.12
CA ALA A 340 -17.95 11.24 -5.31
C ALA A 340 -17.07 12.17 -6.16
N LEU A 341 -16.67 11.72 -7.35
CA LEU A 341 -15.94 12.53 -8.32
C LEU A 341 -16.79 13.73 -8.77
N GLU A 342 -18.09 13.52 -9.00
CA GLU A 342 -19.00 14.56 -9.39
C GLU A 342 -19.10 15.68 -8.35
N ARG A 343 -19.21 15.29 -7.07
CA ARG A 343 -19.21 16.25 -5.96
C ARG A 343 -17.87 16.94 -5.79
N ALA A 344 -16.75 16.23 -5.96
CA ALA A 344 -15.42 16.82 -5.89
C ALA A 344 -15.21 17.87 -6.99
N ALA A 345 -15.57 17.56 -8.23
CA ALA A 345 -15.52 18.47 -9.36
C ALA A 345 -16.45 19.69 -9.16
N LYS A 346 -17.69 19.47 -8.69
CA LYS A 346 -18.62 20.57 -8.35
C LYS A 346 -18.05 21.50 -7.27
N ARG A 347 -17.37 20.96 -6.25
CA ARG A 347 -16.68 21.76 -5.21
C ARG A 347 -15.50 22.56 -5.75
N GLN A 348 -14.87 22.09 -6.83
CA GLN A 348 -13.80 22.81 -7.53
C GLN A 348 -14.33 23.79 -8.60
N GLY A 349 -15.64 23.95 -8.73
CA GLY A 349 -16.26 24.81 -9.74
C GLY A 349 -16.24 24.24 -11.16
N LEU A 350 -15.91 22.96 -11.32
CA LEU A 350 -15.95 22.25 -12.60
C LEU A 350 -17.41 21.89 -12.92
N LYS A 351 -17.91 22.30 -14.09
CA LYS A 351 -19.22 21.90 -14.59
C LYS A 351 -19.12 20.49 -15.17
N ILE A 352 -19.93 19.58 -14.65
CA ILE A 352 -20.06 18.23 -15.20
C ILE A 352 -21.31 18.20 -16.05
N GLY A 353 -21.13 17.97 -17.35
CA GLY A 353 -22.21 17.96 -18.33
C GLY A 353 -21.83 18.35 -19.76
N THR A 354 -20.62 18.86 -20.00
CA THR A 354 -20.12 19.11 -21.38
C THR A 354 -18.68 18.65 -21.63
N ASP A 355 -17.87 18.48 -20.58
CA ASP A 355 -16.41 18.34 -20.75
C ASP A 355 -15.87 16.93 -20.43
N LEU A 356 -16.72 15.99 -20.02
CA LEU A 356 -16.30 14.63 -19.63
C LEU A 356 -17.29 13.57 -20.10
N LEU A 357 -17.13 13.15 -21.38
CA LEU A 357 -17.16 11.79 -21.95
C LEU A 357 -17.53 11.86 -23.46
N PRO A 358 -16.97 10.99 -24.34
CA PRO A 358 -15.57 10.71 -24.66
C PRO A 358 -15.12 11.44 -25.96
N PHE A 359 -13.82 11.42 -26.28
CA PHE A 359 -13.30 11.57 -27.65
C PHE A 359 -13.82 12.76 -28.51
N LYS A 360 -13.11 13.89 -28.48
CA LYS A 360 -12.79 14.61 -29.72
C LYS A 360 -11.33 15.02 -29.73
N SER A 361 -10.62 14.51 -30.72
CA SER A 361 -9.33 15.01 -31.14
C SER A 361 -9.45 16.50 -31.44
N GLN A 362 -8.65 17.31 -30.76
CA GLN A 362 -8.09 18.51 -31.35
C GLN A 362 -6.82 18.89 -30.58
N SER A 363 -5.72 18.43 -31.15
CA SER A 363 -4.38 18.93 -30.96
C SER A 363 -4.33 20.43 -31.21
N LYS A 364 -4.14 21.22 -30.14
CA LYS A 364 -3.31 22.43 -30.17
C LYS A 364 -2.55 22.52 -28.86
N VAL A 365 -1.37 21.92 -28.89
CA VAL A 365 -0.31 22.22 -27.92
C VAL A 365 0.06 23.69 -28.13
N VAL A 366 -0.34 24.56 -27.21
CA VAL A 366 0.32 25.85 -27.04
C VAL A 366 1.54 25.57 -26.19
N THR A 367 2.69 25.44 -26.84
CA THR A 367 3.99 25.44 -26.17
C THR A 367 4.23 26.86 -25.61
N PRO A 368 4.43 27.04 -24.30
CA PRO A 368 5.15 28.22 -23.83
C PRO A 368 6.61 28.07 -24.27
N ALA A 369 7.18 29.13 -24.81
CA ALA A 369 8.60 29.18 -25.13
C ALA A 369 9.44 28.85 -23.87
N PRO A 370 10.56 28.13 -24.01
CA PRO A 370 11.45 27.89 -22.89
C PRO A 370 12.03 29.24 -22.47
N ARG A 371 11.68 29.71 -21.26
CA ARG A 371 12.48 30.73 -20.59
C ARG A 371 13.80 30.07 -20.20
N SER A 372 14.82 30.37 -20.98
CA SER A 372 16.22 30.09 -20.67
C SER A 372 16.58 30.70 -19.31
N GLY A 373 17.01 29.86 -18.38
CA GLY A 373 17.59 30.29 -17.11
C GLY A 373 17.23 29.41 -15.93
N SER A 374 17.60 28.12 -15.92
CA SER A 374 17.60 27.34 -14.68
C SER A 374 18.86 27.65 -13.88
N HIS A 375 18.91 28.83 -13.28
CA HIS A 375 19.69 28.99 -12.07
C HIS A 375 18.79 28.50 -10.93
N THR A 376 19.05 27.30 -10.43
CA THR A 376 18.53 26.92 -9.11
C THR A 376 19.17 27.87 -8.11
N THR A 377 18.46 28.93 -7.73
CA THR A 377 18.87 29.83 -6.65
C THR A 377 18.90 29.02 -5.37
N SER A 378 20.10 28.73 -4.88
CA SER A 378 20.29 28.16 -3.56
C SER A 378 19.97 29.25 -2.53
N HIS A 379 19.05 28.97 -1.62
CA HIS A 379 18.67 29.90 -0.56
C HIS A 379 19.57 29.70 0.66
N SER A 380 20.76 30.30 0.63
CA SER A 380 21.74 30.22 1.73
C SER A 380 21.28 30.90 3.02
N ASN A 381 20.25 31.75 2.96
CA ASN A 381 19.64 32.36 4.14
C ASN A 381 18.75 31.38 4.93
N ILE A 382 18.26 30.31 4.29
CA ILE A 382 17.44 29.28 4.96
C ILE A 382 18.36 28.26 5.63
N ASN A 383 18.34 28.25 6.96
CA ASN A 383 19.15 27.36 7.78
C ASN A 383 18.34 26.16 8.29
N ARG A 384 17.00 26.24 8.27
CA ARG A 384 16.11 25.21 8.83
C ARG A 384 14.84 25.01 8.02
N VAL A 385 14.45 23.74 7.81
CA VAL A 385 13.15 23.37 7.22
C VAL A 385 12.43 22.42 8.17
N ILE A 386 11.29 22.84 8.70
CA ILE A 386 10.43 22.04 9.57
C ILE A 386 9.30 21.43 8.71
N ILE A 387 9.20 20.11 8.73
CA ILE A 387 8.17 19.35 8.02
C ILE A 387 7.28 18.67 9.06
N HIS A 388 6.09 19.21 9.27
CA HIS A 388 5.07 18.60 10.14
C HIS A 388 4.21 17.62 9.33
N ILE A 389 4.41 16.31 9.57
CA ILE A 389 3.94 15.24 8.66
C ILE A 389 2.66 14.53 9.11
N GLY A 390 2.10 14.89 10.26
CA GLY A 390 0.94 14.21 10.83
C GLY A 390 1.21 13.63 12.22
N ARG A 391 0.54 12.52 12.61
CA ARG A 391 -0.41 11.68 11.85
C ARG A 391 -1.82 12.26 11.69
N HIS A 392 -2.70 11.57 10.96
CA HIS A 392 -4.11 11.92 10.97
C HIS A 392 -4.63 11.86 12.42
N LYS A 393 -5.67 12.63 12.72
CA LYS A 393 -6.26 12.74 14.07
C LYS A 393 -5.34 13.27 15.17
N SER A 394 -4.04 13.53 15.00
CA SER A 394 -3.18 14.03 16.08
C SER A 394 -3.14 15.58 16.20
N GLY A 395 -4.27 16.24 15.97
CA GLY A 395 -4.38 17.71 16.13
C GLY A 395 -3.72 18.54 15.03
N THR A 396 -3.45 17.93 13.87
CA THR A 396 -2.73 18.57 12.75
C THR A 396 -3.41 19.82 12.22
N SER A 397 -4.73 19.78 12.06
CA SER A 397 -5.50 20.94 11.60
C SER A 397 -5.39 22.11 12.58
N THR A 398 -5.33 21.86 13.88
CA THR A 398 -5.17 22.91 14.91
C THR A 398 -3.84 23.64 14.71
N VAL A 399 -2.75 22.89 14.53
CA VAL A 399 -1.42 23.46 14.27
C VAL A 399 -1.41 24.25 12.95
N GLN A 400 -1.97 23.69 11.88
CA GLN A 400 -1.99 24.33 10.56
C GLN A 400 -2.78 25.64 10.56
N HIS A 401 -3.96 25.66 11.19
CA HIS A 401 -4.78 26.87 11.33
C HIS A 401 -4.08 27.93 12.17
N PHE A 402 -3.43 27.53 13.26
CA PHE A 402 -2.69 28.45 14.11
C PHE A 402 -1.59 29.20 13.33
N PHE A 403 -0.76 28.51 12.55
CA PHE A 403 0.26 29.17 11.73
C PHE A 403 -0.33 30.01 10.59
N LYS A 404 -1.46 29.58 10.03
CA LYS A 404 -2.17 30.34 8.99
C LYS A 404 -2.74 31.66 9.53
N ASP A 405 -3.34 31.63 10.72
CA ASP A 405 -3.95 32.80 11.35
C ASP A 405 -2.89 33.77 11.92
N ASN A 406 -1.69 33.28 12.24
CA ASN A 406 -0.56 34.08 12.74
C ASN A 406 0.56 34.28 11.70
N ARG A 407 0.26 34.13 10.40
CA ARG A 407 1.28 34.14 9.34
C ARG A 407 2.13 35.41 9.31
N GLU A 408 1.52 36.57 9.55
CA GLU A 408 2.25 37.86 9.57
C GLU A 408 3.26 37.95 10.73
N PHE A 409 2.89 37.41 11.90
CA PHE A 409 3.79 37.34 13.04
C PHE A 409 5.00 36.46 12.73
N TYR A 410 4.77 35.29 12.13
CA TYR A 410 5.84 34.35 11.77
C TYR A 410 6.73 34.88 10.63
N ASP A 411 6.16 35.56 9.63
CA ASP A 411 6.92 36.27 8.57
C ASP A 411 7.92 37.25 9.21
N LYS A 412 7.44 38.15 10.09
CA LYS A 412 8.28 39.10 10.84
C LYS A 412 9.33 38.44 11.72
N ALA A 413 9.06 37.24 12.23
CA ALA A 413 10.00 36.45 13.02
C ALA A 413 11.02 35.65 12.19
N GLY A 414 11.01 35.76 10.85
CA GLY A 414 11.91 35.04 9.96
C GLY A 414 11.48 33.60 9.65
N ILE A 415 10.22 33.25 9.89
CA ILE A 415 9.65 31.92 9.69
C ILE A 415 8.61 31.96 8.57
N LEU A 416 8.95 31.39 7.42
CA LEU A 416 8.04 31.27 6.29
C LEU A 416 7.11 30.06 6.48
N PHE A 417 5.82 30.33 6.64
CA PHE A 417 4.75 29.35 6.41
C PHE A 417 4.15 29.65 5.02
N PRO A 418 4.48 28.88 3.97
CA PRO A 418 4.21 29.30 2.59
C PRO A 418 2.73 29.20 2.21
N LEU A 419 2.33 29.98 1.19
CA LEU A 419 1.03 29.86 0.51
C LEU A 419 1.10 28.76 -0.55
N SER A 420 2.25 28.63 -1.21
CA SER A 420 2.53 27.58 -2.18
C SER A 420 2.37 26.20 -1.57
N GLY A 421 1.53 25.38 -2.21
CA GLY A 421 1.17 24.04 -1.73
C GLY A 421 -0.10 23.99 -0.87
N THR A 422 -0.65 25.14 -0.47
CA THR A 422 -2.00 25.27 0.10
C THR A 422 -3.04 25.49 -1.00
N ASN A 423 -4.33 25.34 -0.70
CA ASN A 423 -5.40 25.62 -1.67
C ASN A 423 -6.58 26.38 -1.04
N LYS A 424 -7.55 26.83 -1.86
CA LYS A 424 -8.70 27.63 -1.40
C LYS A 424 -9.54 26.96 -0.30
N THR A 425 -9.43 25.64 -0.14
CA THR A 425 -10.26 24.83 0.77
C THR A 425 -9.50 24.26 1.97
N THR A 426 -8.17 24.28 1.97
CA THR A 426 -7.35 23.76 3.08
C THR A 426 -6.10 24.61 3.32
N VAL A 427 -5.76 24.76 4.59
CA VAL A 427 -4.54 25.42 5.07
C VAL A 427 -3.32 24.50 5.04
N ALA A 428 -3.53 23.20 4.84
CA ALA A 428 -2.47 22.20 4.79
C ALA A 428 -1.79 22.19 3.41
N HIS A 429 -0.51 21.84 3.41
CA HIS A 429 0.32 21.73 2.20
C HIS A 429 0.08 20.38 1.46
N HIS A 430 -1.19 20.01 1.28
CA HIS A 430 -1.57 18.72 0.70
C HIS A 430 -1.06 18.53 -0.72
N ASP A 431 -0.94 19.60 -1.50
CA ASP A 431 -0.53 19.52 -2.90
C ASP A 431 0.92 19.01 -3.02
N ILE A 432 1.80 19.41 -2.09
CA ILE A 432 3.18 18.90 -2.02
C ILE A 432 3.18 17.39 -1.78
N ALA A 433 2.45 16.93 -0.76
CA ALA A 433 2.37 15.52 -0.39
C ALA A 433 1.73 14.66 -1.50
N MET A 434 0.67 15.16 -2.13
CA MET A 434 -0.03 14.51 -3.22
C MET A 434 0.88 14.33 -4.45
N LEU A 435 1.54 15.40 -4.89
CA LEU A 435 2.47 15.34 -6.03
C LEU A 435 3.68 14.45 -5.75
N CYS A 436 4.14 14.38 -4.50
CA CYS A 436 5.21 13.45 -4.10
C CYS A 436 4.82 11.96 -4.25
N ASN A 437 3.51 11.64 -4.23
CA ASN A 437 3.01 10.28 -4.42
C ASN A 437 2.64 9.94 -5.88
N GLN A 438 2.67 10.93 -6.78
CA GLN A 438 2.36 10.76 -8.20
C GLN A 438 3.53 10.17 -9.02
N SER A 439 3.27 9.83 -10.29
CA SER A 439 4.26 9.18 -11.15
C SER A 439 5.38 10.15 -11.58
N VAL A 440 6.57 9.62 -11.92
CA VAL A 440 7.77 10.42 -12.30
C VAL A 440 7.52 11.37 -13.49
N ARG A 441 6.49 11.12 -14.32
CA ARG A 441 6.14 11.98 -15.46
C ARG A 441 5.49 13.32 -15.05
N GLU A 442 4.96 13.44 -13.83
CA GLU A 442 4.27 14.65 -13.32
C GLU A 442 5.19 15.56 -12.48
N ASN A 443 6.51 15.36 -12.56
CA ASN A 443 7.49 16.05 -11.72
C ASN A 443 7.61 17.57 -11.99
N SER A 444 7.15 18.05 -13.15
CA SER A 444 7.19 19.48 -13.47
C SER A 444 6.35 20.32 -12.51
N LYS A 445 5.17 19.85 -12.12
CA LYS A 445 4.29 20.55 -11.16
C LYS A 445 4.89 20.59 -9.75
N LEU A 446 5.63 19.56 -9.36
CA LEU A 446 6.31 19.53 -8.07
C LEU A 446 7.47 20.52 -8.04
N LEU A 447 8.19 20.67 -9.15
CA LEU A 447 9.22 21.69 -9.33
C LEU A 447 8.62 23.11 -9.38
N GLU A 448 7.46 23.29 -10.01
CA GLU A 448 6.72 24.56 -9.97
C GLU A 448 6.31 24.93 -8.54
N LEU A 449 5.84 23.98 -7.72
CA LEU A 449 5.56 24.23 -6.30
C LEU A 449 6.84 24.54 -5.50
N SER A 450 7.93 23.83 -5.77
CA SER A 450 9.23 24.10 -5.14
C SER A 450 9.72 25.52 -5.47
N GLN A 451 9.55 25.94 -6.72
CA GLN A 451 9.85 27.30 -7.16
C GLN A 451 8.90 28.31 -6.50
N GLY A 452 7.60 28.02 -6.40
CA GLY A 452 6.65 28.91 -5.72
C GLY A 452 7.00 29.15 -4.26
N VAL A 453 7.44 28.12 -3.52
CA VAL A 453 7.96 28.30 -2.15
C VAL A 453 9.24 29.13 -2.15
N SER A 454 10.14 28.92 -3.13
CA SER A 454 11.37 29.69 -3.29
C SER A 454 11.10 31.17 -3.56
N ASP A 455 10.10 31.47 -4.38
CA ASP A 455 9.66 32.84 -4.72
C ASP A 455 9.04 33.58 -3.51
N GLU A 456 8.55 32.84 -2.50
CA GLU A 456 8.03 33.40 -1.25
C GLU A 456 9.13 33.66 -0.19
N VAL A 457 10.37 33.20 -0.42
CA VAL A 457 11.49 33.45 0.49
C VAL A 457 11.96 34.90 0.39
N LYS A 458 12.06 35.58 1.54
CA LYS A 458 12.61 36.93 1.71
C LYS A 458 13.95 36.85 2.46
N ASP A 459 14.76 37.89 2.37
CA ASP A 459 16.12 37.93 2.95
C ASP A 459 16.17 37.66 4.47
N HIS A 460 15.13 38.07 5.21
CA HIS A 460 15.05 37.86 6.67
C HIS A 460 14.54 36.47 7.06
N HIS A 461 14.01 35.68 6.13
CA HIS A 461 13.60 34.32 6.42
C HIS A 461 14.83 33.44 6.66
N ASN A 462 14.79 32.66 7.72
CA ASN A 462 15.81 31.66 8.07
C ASN A 462 15.22 30.26 8.27
N THR A 463 13.89 30.16 8.42
CA THR A 463 13.16 28.91 8.65
C THR A 463 11.98 28.79 7.70
N ILE A 464 11.77 27.60 7.12
CA ILE A 464 10.55 27.24 6.39
C ILE A 464 9.77 26.21 7.20
N LEU A 465 8.47 26.40 7.37
CA LEU A 465 7.56 25.43 7.98
C LEU A 465 6.52 24.98 6.97
N ILE A 466 6.54 23.70 6.61
CA ILE A 466 5.47 23.07 5.83
C ILE A 466 4.73 22.04 6.69
N SER A 467 3.42 21.97 6.55
CA SER A 467 2.58 21.06 7.33
C SER A 467 1.49 20.42 6.49
N SER A 468 1.43 19.10 6.53
CA SER A 468 0.37 18.31 5.91
C SER A 468 0.38 16.90 6.48
N GLU A 469 -0.74 16.44 7.02
CA GLU A 469 -0.88 15.06 7.48
C GLU A 469 -0.88 14.07 6.32
N ALA A 470 -1.10 14.52 5.08
CA ALA A 470 -0.96 13.67 3.90
C ALA A 470 0.49 13.20 3.67
N PHE A 471 1.48 13.88 4.25
CA PHE A 471 2.87 13.43 4.21
C PHE A 471 3.03 12.05 4.83
N GLN A 472 2.28 11.69 5.88
CA GLN A 472 2.42 10.37 6.50
C GLN A 472 2.22 9.19 5.54
N ASN A 473 1.57 9.42 4.39
CA ASN A 473 1.28 8.43 3.36
C ASN A 473 2.39 8.32 2.29
N LEU A 474 3.49 9.06 2.42
CA LEU A 474 4.61 8.96 1.49
C LEU A 474 5.28 7.59 1.58
N THR A 475 5.50 6.98 0.42
CA THR A 475 6.24 5.71 0.28
C THR A 475 7.58 5.87 -0.44
N LYS A 476 7.86 7.07 -0.97
CA LYS A 476 9.05 7.38 -1.76
C LYS A 476 9.66 8.71 -1.30
N LYS A 477 10.96 8.71 -1.05
CA LYS A 477 11.72 9.90 -0.63
C LYS A 477 12.17 10.82 -1.77
N LYS A 478 12.40 10.27 -2.96
CA LYS A 478 13.00 11.02 -4.09
C LYS A 478 12.21 12.28 -4.49
N PRO A 479 10.88 12.24 -4.65
CA PRO A 479 10.12 13.43 -5.03
C PRO A 479 10.23 14.54 -3.98
N LEU A 480 10.09 14.21 -2.70
CA LEU A 480 10.23 15.20 -1.62
C LEU A 480 11.65 15.79 -1.58
N ARG A 481 12.70 14.99 -1.79
CA ARG A 481 14.07 15.52 -1.89
C ARG A 481 14.27 16.45 -3.08
N GLN A 482 13.57 16.22 -4.20
CA GLN A 482 13.60 17.13 -5.34
C GLN A 482 12.90 18.45 -5.02
N PHE A 483 11.76 18.38 -4.32
CA PHE A 483 11.07 19.57 -3.83
C PHE A 483 11.94 20.39 -2.85
N LEU A 484 12.73 19.73 -2.00
CA LEU A 484 13.61 20.38 -1.02
C LEU A 484 14.96 20.82 -1.58
N ALA A 485 15.29 20.53 -2.84
CA ALA A 485 16.61 20.79 -3.42
C ALA A 485 17.10 22.26 -3.30
N PRO A 486 16.24 23.29 -3.49
CA PRO A 486 16.64 24.70 -3.30
C PRO A 486 17.10 25.04 -1.87
N PHE A 487 16.68 24.24 -0.88
CA PHE A 487 16.95 24.42 0.55
C PHE A 487 17.89 23.34 1.09
N SER A 488 18.70 22.72 0.23
CA SER A 488 19.54 21.57 0.57
C SER A 488 20.63 21.83 1.62
N SER A 489 20.98 23.09 1.88
CA SER A 489 21.90 23.51 2.96
C SER A 489 21.23 23.58 4.34
N ALA A 490 19.90 23.58 4.40
CA ALA A 490 19.16 23.71 5.63
C ALA A 490 19.10 22.39 6.41
N GLU A 491 19.10 22.47 7.73
CA GLU A 491 18.75 21.33 8.58
C GLU A 491 17.27 21.00 8.39
N ILE A 492 16.97 19.75 8.02
CA ILE A 492 15.61 19.27 7.87
C ILE A 492 15.17 18.63 9.18
N GLU A 493 14.15 19.20 9.82
CA GLU A 493 13.46 18.61 10.95
C GLU A 493 12.11 18.06 10.54
N VAL A 494 11.82 16.83 10.96
CA VAL A 494 10.55 16.17 10.67
C VAL A 494 9.80 15.99 11.97
N VAL A 495 8.63 16.62 12.11
CA VAL A 495 7.83 16.61 13.34
C VAL A 495 6.59 15.74 13.14
N CYS A 496 6.36 14.80 14.05
CA CYS A 496 5.19 13.91 13.98
C CYS A 496 4.61 13.61 15.36
N TYR A 497 3.32 13.90 15.51
CA TYR A 497 2.53 13.53 16.69
C TYR A 497 1.81 12.21 16.44
N VAL A 498 1.97 11.26 17.37
CA VAL A 498 1.39 9.91 17.31
C VAL A 498 0.43 9.69 18.47
N ARG A 499 -0.66 8.96 18.22
CA ARG A 499 -1.63 8.56 19.24
C ARG A 499 -1.38 7.12 19.66
N GLU A 500 -1.80 6.74 20.86
CA GLU A 500 -1.91 5.33 21.23
C GLU A 500 -2.80 4.60 20.21
N PHE A 501 -2.45 3.35 19.86
CA PHE A 501 -3.05 2.65 18.74
C PHE A 501 -4.58 2.51 18.83
N ALA A 502 -5.12 2.12 19.98
CA ALA A 502 -6.56 1.97 20.13
C ALA A 502 -7.29 3.32 20.04
N ASP A 503 -6.77 4.37 20.69
CA ASP A 503 -7.32 5.73 20.56
C ASP A 503 -7.27 6.22 19.11
N TYR A 504 -6.16 5.94 18.42
CA TYR A 504 -6.02 6.24 17.01
C TYR A 504 -7.08 5.54 16.15
N MET A 505 -7.39 4.26 16.43
CA MET A 505 -8.42 3.49 15.72
C MET A 505 -9.82 4.05 15.96
N VAL A 506 -10.18 4.34 17.21
CA VAL A 506 -11.49 4.93 17.53
C VAL A 506 -11.64 6.29 16.85
N SER A 507 -10.63 7.15 16.96
CA SER A 507 -10.64 8.49 16.36
C SER A 507 -10.72 8.46 14.83
N SER A 508 -10.00 7.53 14.20
CA SER A 508 -9.96 7.36 12.74
C SER A 508 -11.23 6.72 12.20
N PHE A 509 -11.78 5.73 12.89
CA PHE A 509 -13.05 5.09 12.53
C PHE A 509 -14.19 6.09 12.52
N ARG A 510 -14.30 6.90 13.58
CA ARG A 510 -15.31 7.98 13.65
C ARG A 510 -15.20 8.93 12.46
N GLN A 511 -13.98 9.36 12.12
CA GLN A 511 -13.75 10.23 10.97
C GLN A 511 -14.09 9.53 9.64
N ALA A 512 -13.78 8.24 9.49
CA ALA A 512 -14.11 7.48 8.30
C ALA A 512 -15.63 7.41 8.08
N VAL A 513 -16.40 7.07 9.11
CA VAL A 513 -17.88 7.05 9.06
C VAL A 513 -18.46 8.41 8.66
N GLN A 514 -17.88 9.50 9.17
CA GLN A 514 -18.32 10.87 8.86
C GLN A 514 -18.03 11.27 7.41
N ASN A 515 -16.81 10.98 6.93
CA ASN A 515 -16.31 11.49 5.65
C ASN A 515 -16.66 10.60 4.46
N GLN A 516 -17.01 9.34 4.72
CA GLN A 516 -17.25 8.33 3.70
C GLN A 516 -18.69 7.86 3.76
N ILE A 517 -19.19 7.40 2.61
CA ILE A 517 -20.48 6.71 2.50
C ILE A 517 -20.35 5.20 2.64
N ARG A 518 -19.11 4.70 2.77
CA ARG A 518 -18.77 3.30 2.99
C ARG A 518 -19.33 2.81 4.32
N PHE A 519 -19.98 1.66 4.31
CA PHE A 519 -20.25 0.87 5.50
C PHE A 519 -19.06 -0.03 5.83
N GLN A 520 -18.57 0.05 7.05
CA GLN A 520 -17.56 -0.83 7.61
C GLN A 520 -17.73 -0.83 9.13
N THR A 521 -17.63 -2.00 9.76
CA THR A 521 -17.66 -2.11 11.22
C THR A 521 -16.32 -1.70 11.84
N PHE A 522 -16.30 -1.32 13.12
CA PHE A 522 -15.08 -1.00 13.84
C PHE A 522 -14.10 -2.18 13.82
N GLY A 523 -14.61 -3.40 14.02
CA GLY A 523 -13.81 -4.62 13.98
C GLY A 523 -13.15 -4.91 12.63
N GLU A 524 -13.78 -4.54 11.52
CA GLU A 524 -13.17 -4.64 10.19
C GLU A 524 -12.15 -3.52 9.96
N PHE A 525 -12.50 -2.30 10.36
CA PHE A 525 -11.64 -1.12 10.20
C PHE A 525 -10.33 -1.27 10.98
N SER A 526 -10.40 -1.80 12.20
CA SER A 526 -9.26 -1.89 13.11
C SER A 526 -8.27 -3.03 12.79
N ARG A 527 -8.51 -3.83 11.74
CA ARG A 527 -7.59 -4.90 11.32
C ARG A 527 -6.36 -4.37 10.56
N HIS A 528 -6.38 -3.12 10.14
CA HIS A 528 -5.30 -2.53 9.38
C HIS A 528 -4.02 -2.42 10.22
N GLN A 529 -2.90 -2.93 9.70
CA GLN A 529 -1.60 -2.90 10.35
C GLN A 529 -0.75 -1.79 9.75
N TYR A 530 -0.20 -0.91 10.59
CA TYR A 530 0.69 0.15 10.13
C TYR A 530 2.13 -0.34 10.03
N GLN A 531 2.76 -0.05 8.89
CA GLN A 531 4.20 -0.26 8.69
C GLN A 531 5.04 0.77 9.45
N VAL A 532 5.00 0.71 10.79
CA VAL A 532 5.66 1.71 11.67
C VAL A 532 7.17 1.75 11.43
N LYS A 533 7.83 0.61 11.28
CA LYS A 533 9.28 0.56 10.99
C LYS A 533 9.63 1.29 9.69
N LEU A 534 8.89 1.02 8.60
CA LEU A 534 9.12 1.68 7.31
C LEU A 534 8.86 3.19 7.40
N PHE A 535 7.79 3.59 8.07
CA PHE A 535 7.47 4.99 8.32
C PHE A 535 8.63 5.68 9.06
N LEU A 536 9.14 5.09 10.13
CA LEU A 536 10.25 5.64 10.91
C LEU A 536 11.54 5.72 10.08
N SER A 537 11.86 4.67 9.32
CA SER A 537 13.04 4.64 8.46
C SER A 537 12.99 5.72 7.38
N LEU A 538 11.87 5.80 6.64
CA LEU A 538 11.68 6.78 5.57
C LEU A 538 11.85 8.21 6.07
N TRP A 539 11.26 8.54 7.22
CA TRP A 539 11.29 9.90 7.75
C TRP A 539 12.59 10.26 8.47
N SER A 540 13.25 9.29 9.12
CA SER A 540 14.59 9.50 9.69
C SER A 540 15.65 9.67 8.61
N ASP A 541 15.45 9.10 7.42
CA ASP A 541 16.32 9.32 6.27
C ASP A 541 16.13 10.73 5.69
N ILE A 542 14.90 11.24 5.63
CA ILE A 542 14.60 12.57 5.08
C ILE A 542 15.21 13.69 5.94
N GLY A 543 15.12 13.58 7.26
CA GLY A 543 15.66 14.58 8.20
C GLY A 543 15.59 14.10 9.64
N ASN A 544 15.92 15.00 10.57
CA ASN A 544 15.89 14.73 12.00
C ASN A 544 14.44 14.51 12.49
N LEU A 545 14.06 13.25 12.70
CA LEU A 545 12.70 12.86 13.07
C LEU A 545 12.44 13.06 14.57
N LYS A 546 11.62 14.06 14.90
CA LYS A 546 11.08 14.36 16.23
C LYS A 546 9.66 13.79 16.37
N LEU A 547 9.51 12.85 17.30
CA LEU A 547 8.24 12.19 17.61
C LEU A 547 7.68 12.71 18.93
N ARG A 548 6.34 12.81 19.04
CA ARG A 548 5.65 13.18 20.29
C ARG A 548 4.35 12.39 20.46
N TRP A 549 3.99 12.11 21.72
CA TRP A 549 2.67 11.58 22.03
C TRP A 549 1.61 12.68 21.91
N PHE A 550 0.57 12.43 21.12
CA PHE A 550 -0.67 13.20 21.13
C PHE A 550 -1.56 12.66 22.25
N HIS A 551 -1.32 13.13 23.47
CA HIS A 551 -2.14 12.78 24.62
C HIS A 551 -2.26 14.02 25.54
N PRO A 552 -3.45 14.41 26.00
CA PRO A 552 -3.63 15.65 26.77
C PRO A 552 -2.72 15.77 28.00
N GLN A 553 -2.41 14.66 28.67
CA GLN A 553 -1.52 14.65 29.84
C GLN A 553 -0.03 14.79 29.49
N LEU A 554 0.35 14.55 28.23
CA LEU A 554 1.74 14.55 27.77
C LEU A 554 2.09 15.79 26.93
N LEU A 555 1.07 16.50 26.43
CA LEU A 555 1.22 17.77 25.73
C LEU A 555 1.43 18.90 26.72
N LYS A 556 2.31 19.84 26.39
CA LYS A 556 2.46 21.11 27.11
C LYS A 556 1.10 21.79 27.27
N ASN A 557 0.75 22.17 28.50
CA ASN A 557 -0.54 22.79 28.85
C ASN A 557 -1.79 22.04 28.33
N SER A 558 -1.66 20.74 28.05
CA SER A 558 -2.68 19.93 27.36
C SER A 558 -3.11 20.47 25.99
N ASP A 559 -2.22 21.22 25.31
CA ASP A 559 -2.46 21.83 24.01
C ASP A 559 -1.35 21.47 23.01
N VAL A 560 -1.77 21.06 21.81
CA VAL A 560 -0.83 20.59 20.77
C VAL A 560 -0.04 21.73 20.15
N VAL A 561 -0.58 22.94 20.13
CA VAL A 561 0.14 24.11 19.61
C VAL A 561 1.20 24.54 20.61
N ASP A 562 0.87 24.59 21.90
CA ASP A 562 1.86 24.87 22.96
C ASP A 562 3.02 23.88 22.93
N ASP A 563 2.72 22.58 22.81
CA ASP A 563 3.76 21.56 22.67
C ASP A 563 4.55 21.75 21.37
N PHE A 564 3.88 22.04 20.25
CA PHE A 564 4.55 22.26 18.97
C PHE A 564 5.52 23.44 18.99
N LEU A 565 5.14 24.56 19.59
CA LEU A 565 6.01 25.73 19.68
C LEU A 565 7.23 25.48 20.56
N GLU A 566 7.02 24.92 21.76
CA GLU A 566 8.10 24.62 22.71
C GLU A 566 9.10 23.62 22.12
N GLN A 567 8.61 22.50 21.57
CA GLN A 567 9.47 21.43 21.05
C GLN A 567 10.26 21.82 19.80
N ASN A 568 9.81 22.87 19.09
CA ASN A 568 10.48 23.36 17.89
C ASN A 568 11.15 24.72 18.08
N GLY A 569 11.19 25.26 19.31
CA GLY A 569 11.81 26.55 19.61
C GLY A 569 11.21 27.71 18.81
N LEU A 570 9.90 27.69 18.59
CA LEU A 570 9.19 28.71 17.82
C LEU A 570 8.58 29.76 18.76
N PRO A 571 8.57 31.05 18.37
CA PRO A 571 8.00 32.10 19.20
C PRO A 571 6.48 31.96 19.32
N ASP A 572 5.96 32.31 20.50
CA ASP A 572 4.52 32.39 20.77
C ASP A 572 4.03 33.83 20.61
N PRO A 573 3.04 34.11 19.73
CA PRO A 573 2.47 35.45 19.60
C PRO A 573 1.69 35.94 20.83
N ASN A 574 1.42 35.11 21.85
CA ASN A 574 0.60 35.46 23.03
C ASN A 574 -0.83 35.95 22.71
N LEU A 575 -1.34 35.63 21.52
CA LEU A 575 -2.63 36.09 20.98
C LEU A 575 -3.62 34.93 20.83
N ARG A 576 -3.96 34.22 21.91
CA ARG A 576 -4.78 33.01 21.78
C ARG A 576 -6.10 33.06 22.54
N GLU A 577 -7.19 33.23 21.79
CA GLU A 577 -8.44 32.55 22.14
C GLU A 577 -8.28 31.07 21.80
N LYS A 578 -8.71 30.17 22.69
CA LYS A 578 -8.62 28.72 22.42
C LYS A 578 -9.43 28.41 21.16
N PRO A 579 -8.82 27.83 20.10
CA PRO A 579 -9.56 27.53 18.89
C PRO A 579 -10.73 26.59 19.22
N THR A 580 -11.90 26.87 18.64
CA THR A 580 -13.07 25.99 18.72
C THR A 580 -12.68 24.63 18.16
N LYS A 581 -12.54 23.62 19.04
CA LYS A 581 -12.25 22.25 18.64
C LYS A 581 -13.29 21.78 17.63
N ASN A 582 -12.86 21.24 16.49
CA ASN A 582 -13.74 20.46 15.63
C ASN A 582 -14.33 19.30 16.46
N PRO A 583 -15.65 19.28 16.72
CA PRO A 583 -16.24 18.26 17.56
C PRO A 583 -16.08 16.90 16.84
N SER A 584 -15.60 15.90 17.57
CA SER A 584 -15.65 14.53 17.04
C SER A 584 -17.11 14.08 17.06
N ILE A 585 -17.63 13.57 15.94
CA ILE A 585 -19.00 13.03 15.89
C ILE A 585 -19.05 11.64 16.53
N GLY A 586 -20.07 11.39 17.33
CA GLY A 586 -20.22 10.24 18.23
C GLY A 586 -21.69 9.93 18.52
N GLY A 587 -21.94 9.11 19.55
CA GLY A 587 -23.29 8.77 20.00
C GLY A 587 -24.20 8.17 18.92
N ASN A 588 -25.51 8.33 19.13
CA ASN A 588 -26.52 7.90 18.16
C ASN A 588 -26.37 8.58 16.79
N LEU A 589 -25.81 9.79 16.72
CA LEU A 589 -25.53 10.46 15.44
C LEU A 589 -24.52 9.69 14.58
N LEU A 590 -23.46 9.15 15.20
CA LEU A 590 -22.50 8.29 14.51
C LEU A 590 -23.13 6.96 14.09
N TRP A 591 -23.96 6.36 14.95
CA TRP A 591 -24.68 5.12 14.63
C TRP A 591 -25.63 5.32 13.45
N LEU A 592 -26.44 6.38 13.46
CA LEU A 592 -27.38 6.72 12.39
C LEU A 592 -26.64 7.01 11.07
N LYS A 593 -25.50 7.71 11.12
CA LYS A 593 -24.65 7.91 9.94
C LYS A 593 -24.16 6.57 9.37
N LEU A 594 -23.74 5.64 10.23
CA LEU A 594 -23.28 4.32 9.80
C LEU A 594 -24.43 3.46 9.27
N ALA A 595 -25.62 3.54 9.87
CA ALA A 595 -26.83 2.90 9.36
C ALA A 595 -27.22 3.46 7.99
N ALA A 596 -27.14 4.78 7.81
CA ALA A 596 -27.38 5.44 6.54
C ALA A 596 -26.34 5.03 5.47
N ASN A 597 -25.07 4.83 5.86
CA ASN A 597 -24.06 4.26 4.96
C ASN A 597 -24.43 2.84 4.53
N LYS A 598 -24.93 2.01 5.45
CA LYS A 598 -25.36 0.63 5.14
C LYS A 598 -26.60 0.62 4.24
N ALA A 599 -27.54 1.51 4.50
CA ALA A 599 -28.79 1.65 3.77
C ALA A 599 -28.65 2.44 2.46
N LEU A 600 -27.49 3.06 2.23
CA LEU A 600 -27.22 4.02 1.15
C LEU A 600 -28.23 5.19 1.11
N ILE A 601 -28.69 5.61 2.29
CA ILE A 601 -29.63 6.73 2.45
C ILE A 601 -28.83 8.04 2.60
N PRO A 602 -29.24 9.14 1.92
CA PRO A 602 -28.63 10.44 2.12
C PRO A 602 -28.66 10.87 3.59
N PHE A 603 -27.53 11.39 4.08
CA PHE A 603 -27.37 11.86 5.45
C PHE A 603 -26.79 13.27 5.45
N PRO A 604 -27.05 14.11 6.48
CA PRO A 604 -26.43 15.43 6.58
C PRO A 604 -24.90 15.38 6.45
N GLY A 605 -24.33 16.43 5.85
CA GLY A 605 -22.90 16.52 5.63
C GLY A 605 -22.11 16.71 6.93
N TYR A 606 -20.77 16.63 6.85
CA TYR A 606 -19.91 16.83 8.01
C TYR A 606 -20.19 18.15 8.75
N SER A 607 -20.33 19.27 8.02
CA SER A 607 -20.59 20.58 8.64
C SER A 607 -21.90 20.62 9.42
N ASP A 608 -22.94 19.96 8.90
CA ASP A 608 -24.23 19.84 9.57
C ASP A 608 -24.11 18.99 10.84
N MET A 609 -23.50 17.80 10.72
CA MET A 609 -23.26 16.93 11.88
C MET A 609 -22.40 17.61 12.95
N ALA A 610 -21.37 18.35 12.55
CA ALA A 610 -20.51 19.11 13.45
C ALA A 610 -21.30 20.19 14.20
N ARG A 611 -22.21 20.89 13.52
CA ARG A 611 -23.13 21.83 14.17
C ARG A 611 -24.02 21.12 15.19
N LEU A 612 -24.61 19.98 14.86
CA LEU A 612 -25.44 19.21 15.81
C LEU A 612 -24.62 18.78 17.04
N ALA A 613 -23.40 18.28 16.81
CA ALA A 613 -22.49 17.86 17.86
C ALA A 613 -21.95 19.00 18.74
N GLN A 614 -21.99 20.25 18.27
CA GLN A 614 -21.72 21.42 19.12
C GLN A 614 -22.88 21.70 20.10
N HIS A 615 -24.12 21.40 19.71
CA HIS A 615 -25.31 21.67 20.52
C HIS A 615 -25.66 20.51 21.47
N ARG A 616 -25.31 19.27 21.12
CA ARG A 616 -25.55 18.06 21.93
C ARG A 616 -24.24 17.35 22.23
N VAL A 617 -23.91 17.21 23.52
CA VAL A 617 -22.66 16.56 23.96
C VAL A 617 -22.66 15.05 23.67
N GLU A 618 -23.84 14.45 23.69
CA GLU A 618 -24.12 13.04 23.42
C GLU A 618 -23.69 12.67 22.00
N PHE A 619 -23.86 13.59 21.05
CA PHE A 619 -23.38 13.44 19.66
C PHE A 619 -21.86 13.59 19.50
N ARG A 620 -21.12 13.72 20.61
CA ARG A 620 -19.66 13.70 20.66
C ARG A 620 -19.08 12.51 21.39
N GLU A 621 -19.91 11.74 22.08
CA GLU A 621 -19.45 10.64 22.91
C GLU A 621 -18.89 9.50 22.04
N PRO A 622 -17.73 8.92 22.39
CA PRO A 622 -17.28 7.66 21.83
C PRO A 622 -18.31 6.53 22.10
N PHE A 623 -18.00 5.33 21.62
CA PHE A 623 -18.84 4.16 21.77
C PHE A 623 -18.17 3.12 22.66
N TYR A 624 -18.99 2.32 23.34
CA TYR A 624 -18.56 1.20 24.17
C TYR A 624 -17.67 0.23 23.39
N ILE A 625 -16.54 -0.16 24.00
CA ILE A 625 -15.71 -1.27 23.52
C ILE A 625 -15.25 -2.07 24.75
N PRO A 626 -15.50 -3.41 24.81
CA PRO A 626 -15.04 -4.22 25.94
C PRO A 626 -13.52 -4.17 26.12
N GLU A 627 -13.03 -4.15 27.36
CA GLU A 627 -11.60 -4.07 27.66
C GLU A 627 -10.83 -5.23 27.02
N LYS A 628 -11.40 -6.44 27.05
CA LYS A 628 -10.83 -7.62 26.38
C LYS A 628 -10.61 -7.40 24.87
N ARG A 629 -11.52 -6.69 24.20
CA ARG A 629 -11.42 -6.37 22.77
C ARG A 629 -10.31 -5.35 22.53
N ILE A 630 -10.23 -4.29 23.34
CA ILE A 630 -9.17 -3.28 23.25
C ILE A 630 -7.80 -3.89 23.54
N ALA A 631 -7.68 -4.73 24.56
CA ALA A 631 -6.45 -5.46 24.89
C ALA A 631 -6.01 -6.34 23.71
N SER A 632 -6.95 -7.05 23.08
CA SER A 632 -6.68 -7.83 21.87
C SER A 632 -6.23 -6.95 20.69
N LEU A 633 -6.86 -5.79 20.50
CA LEU A 633 -6.48 -4.83 19.46
C LEU A 633 -5.04 -4.32 19.67
N ARG A 634 -4.68 -3.96 20.89
CA ARG A 634 -3.30 -3.55 21.25
C ARG A 634 -2.30 -4.69 21.04
N ALA A 635 -2.64 -5.91 21.46
CA ALA A 635 -1.80 -7.09 21.30
C ALA A 635 -1.60 -7.51 19.83
N SER A 636 -2.53 -7.13 18.94
CA SER A 636 -2.49 -7.47 17.51
C SER A 636 -1.38 -6.76 16.73
N THR A 637 -0.70 -5.78 17.33
CA THR A 637 0.31 -4.96 16.66
C THR A 637 1.50 -4.66 17.56
N LYS A 638 2.68 -4.43 16.97
CA LYS A 638 3.87 -3.93 17.68
C LYS A 638 3.85 -2.38 17.82
N TYR A 639 2.81 -1.69 17.33
CA TYR A 639 2.71 -0.22 17.27
C TYR A 639 3.09 0.49 18.57
N ASN A 640 2.35 0.24 19.67
CA ASN A 640 2.56 0.94 20.94
C ASN A 640 3.97 0.67 21.46
N LYS A 641 4.39 -0.61 21.49
CA LYS A 641 5.73 -1.02 21.94
C LYS A 641 6.85 -0.27 21.21
N ILE A 642 6.73 -0.08 19.90
CA ILE A 642 7.73 0.63 19.10
C ILE A 642 7.81 2.11 19.50
N PHE A 643 6.66 2.78 19.65
CA PHE A 643 6.64 4.19 20.02
C PHE A 643 7.01 4.40 21.49
N GLU A 644 6.56 3.55 22.41
CA GLU A 644 6.91 3.62 23.84
C GLU A 644 8.41 3.44 24.06
N LYS A 645 9.06 2.56 23.30
CA LYS A 645 10.53 2.43 23.33
C LYS A 645 11.24 3.74 22.94
N LYS A 646 10.62 4.58 22.12
CA LYS A 646 11.18 5.85 21.64
C LYS A 646 10.76 7.06 22.47
N LEU A 647 9.54 7.06 22.99
CA LEU A 647 8.87 8.22 23.58
C LEU A 647 8.61 8.09 25.08
N GLY A 648 8.85 6.90 25.65
CA GLY A 648 8.35 6.56 26.98
C GLY A 648 6.88 6.13 26.96
N PRO A 649 6.35 5.71 28.12
CA PRO A 649 4.99 5.18 28.22
C PRO A 649 3.92 6.22 27.88
N VAL A 650 2.76 5.75 27.40
CA VAL A 650 1.56 6.57 27.17
C VAL A 650 0.40 6.04 28.02
N PRO A 651 -0.46 6.90 28.59
CA PRO A 651 -1.68 6.44 29.22
C PRO A 651 -2.58 5.69 28.22
N TYR A 652 -3.14 4.56 28.65
CA TYR A 652 -4.03 3.74 27.85
C TYR A 652 -5.49 4.08 28.14
N GLU A 653 -6.21 4.57 27.13
CA GLU A 653 -7.63 4.87 27.24
C GLU A 653 -8.47 3.59 27.28
N THR A 654 -9.62 3.64 27.95
CA THR A 654 -10.64 2.58 27.94
C THR A 654 -11.96 3.15 27.49
N TRP A 655 -12.78 2.35 26.80
CA TRP A 655 -14.11 2.75 26.34
C TRP A 655 -15.21 1.93 27.02
N GLU A 656 -14.91 1.18 28.09
CA GLU A 656 -15.91 0.41 28.82
C GLU A 656 -16.96 1.29 29.52
N HIS A 657 -16.61 2.54 29.82
CA HIS A 657 -17.48 3.50 30.47
C HIS A 657 -18.43 4.22 29.49
N ASN A 658 -18.28 4.01 28.18
CA ASN A 658 -19.14 4.63 27.17
C ASN A 658 -20.39 3.79 26.91
N ASP A 659 -21.40 4.41 26.30
CA ASP A 659 -22.61 3.70 25.92
C ASP A 659 -22.38 2.80 24.70
N SER A 660 -23.07 1.65 24.69
CA SER A 660 -23.23 0.86 23.48
C SER A 660 -24.05 1.64 22.45
N LEU A 661 -23.68 1.52 21.17
CA LEU A 661 -24.41 2.13 20.07
C LEU A 661 -25.27 1.10 19.32
N PRO A 662 -26.53 1.43 18.98
CA PRO A 662 -27.22 2.64 19.40
C PRO A 662 -27.52 2.64 20.90
N ASN A 663 -27.53 3.81 21.53
CA ASN A 663 -28.04 3.97 22.88
C ASN A 663 -29.57 4.06 22.80
N ASP A 664 -30.25 2.97 23.15
CA ASP A 664 -31.71 2.85 23.03
C ASP A 664 -32.48 3.81 23.92
N SER A 665 -31.94 4.15 25.10
CA SER A 665 -32.60 5.05 26.04
C SER A 665 -32.75 6.46 25.47
N ARG A 666 -31.86 6.85 24.56
CA ARG A 666 -31.85 8.17 23.90
C ARG A 666 -32.28 8.14 22.44
N LEU A 667 -32.32 6.96 21.80
CA LEU A 667 -32.50 6.84 20.35
C LEU A 667 -33.78 7.50 19.84
N ALA A 668 -34.90 7.35 20.57
CA ALA A 668 -36.17 7.96 20.18
C ALA A 668 -36.12 9.51 20.24
N GLU A 669 -35.47 10.06 21.26
CA GLU A 669 -35.31 11.51 21.42
C GLU A 669 -34.36 12.08 20.36
N ASP A 670 -33.21 11.41 20.15
CA ASP A 670 -32.21 11.81 19.17
C ASP A 670 -32.75 11.75 17.74
N LEU A 671 -33.57 10.75 17.42
CA LEU A 671 -34.26 10.66 16.13
C LEU A 671 -35.23 11.81 15.94
N LYS A 672 -36.05 12.13 16.94
CA LYS A 672 -36.98 13.26 16.86
C LYS A 672 -36.22 14.57 16.62
N PHE A 673 -35.12 14.79 17.34
CA PHE A 673 -34.28 15.97 17.16
C PHE A 673 -33.70 16.07 15.74
N LEU A 674 -33.32 14.93 15.13
CA LEU A 674 -32.82 14.88 13.76
C LEU A 674 -33.92 15.08 12.72
N GLU A 675 -35.11 14.51 12.93
CA GLU A 675 -36.30 14.73 12.10
C GLU A 675 -36.68 16.21 12.09
N ASP A 676 -36.70 16.87 13.25
CA ASP A 676 -36.99 18.30 13.38
C ASP A 676 -35.91 19.16 12.66
N SER A 677 -34.64 18.73 12.73
CA SER A 677 -33.52 19.44 12.11
C SER A 677 -33.42 19.22 10.58
N PHE A 678 -33.86 18.07 10.08
CA PHE A 678 -33.79 17.66 8.68
C PHE A 678 -35.06 16.92 8.25
N PRO A 679 -36.21 17.61 8.11
CA PRO A 679 -37.53 17.00 7.90
C PRO A 679 -37.69 16.27 6.56
N LYS A 680 -36.71 16.36 5.67
CA LYS A 680 -36.70 15.71 4.35
C LYS A 680 -35.98 14.36 4.35
N ILE A 681 -35.38 13.95 5.46
CA ILE A 681 -34.63 12.69 5.58
C ILE A 681 -35.44 11.71 6.43
N ASP A 682 -35.73 10.53 5.88
CA ASP A 682 -36.42 9.47 6.62
C ASP A 682 -35.46 8.70 7.52
N PHE A 683 -35.19 9.24 8.70
CA PHE A 683 -34.34 8.57 9.70
C PHE A 683 -35.01 7.33 10.31
N ARG A 684 -36.35 7.19 10.25
CA ARG A 684 -37.05 6.03 10.85
C ARG A 684 -36.76 4.74 10.12
N SER A 685 -36.59 4.81 8.80
CA SER A 685 -36.15 3.65 8.01
C SER A 685 -34.86 3.01 8.54
N LEU A 686 -33.98 3.80 9.18
CA LEU A 686 -32.72 3.33 9.75
C LEU A 686 -32.90 2.46 11.01
N LEU A 687 -34.04 2.54 11.68
CA LEU A 687 -34.36 1.70 12.84
C LEU A 687 -34.43 0.21 12.48
N ALA A 688 -34.63 -0.14 11.21
CA ALA A 688 -34.53 -1.52 10.73
C ALA A 688 -33.16 -2.17 11.08
N TYR A 689 -32.11 -1.36 11.24
CA TYR A 689 -30.77 -1.81 11.59
C TYR A 689 -30.46 -1.78 13.08
N GLN A 690 -31.39 -1.38 13.96
CA GLN A 690 -31.11 -1.20 15.40
C GLN A 690 -30.56 -2.46 16.07
N LYS A 691 -31.12 -3.64 15.76
CA LYS A 691 -30.68 -4.91 16.34
C LYS A 691 -29.30 -5.34 15.84
N GLU A 692 -29.08 -5.33 14.53
CA GLU A 692 -27.80 -5.69 13.91
C GLU A 692 -26.70 -4.67 14.27
N GLY A 693 -27.08 -3.39 14.38
CA GLY A 693 -26.21 -2.25 14.57
C GLY A 693 -25.40 -2.25 15.85
N ARG A 694 -25.84 -3.02 16.85
CA ARG A 694 -25.09 -3.23 18.10
C ARG A 694 -23.73 -3.87 17.88
N GLY A 695 -23.62 -4.74 16.86
CA GLY A 695 -22.39 -5.44 16.54
C GLY A 695 -21.38 -4.61 15.74
N TRP A 696 -21.75 -3.41 15.25
CA TRP A 696 -20.89 -2.66 14.35
C TRP A 696 -19.73 -1.95 15.03
N PHE A 697 -19.83 -1.74 16.34
CA PHE A 697 -18.88 -0.96 17.14
C PHE A 697 -18.02 -1.81 18.07
N VAL A 698 -18.49 -3.04 18.37
CA VAL A 698 -17.82 -3.97 19.27
C VAL A 698 -16.74 -4.68 18.54
#